data_AF-A0A2D5HH58-F1
#
_entry.id   AF-A0A2D5HH58-F1
#
_cell.length_a   1.000
_cell.length_b   1.000
_cell.length_c   1.000
_cell.angle_alpha   90.00
_cell.angle_beta   90.00
_cell.angle_gamma   90.00
#
_symmetry.space_group_name_H-M   'P 1'
#
loop_
_entity.id
_entity.type
_entity.pdbx_description
1 polymer ?
#
loop_
_entity_poly.entity_id
_entity_poly.type
_entity_poly.pdbx_seq_one_letter_code
_entity_poly.pdbx_strand_id
1 'polypeptide(L)'
;MTKTYTPLPTGGGIAPAYFYNDTYEKKQWYLDGSPLSDLSIDVYSAWKDYDGTGVKIGVIDSQIDFRHSDLSKAYDTSLDYNFALGTGQISITDSTVPYYHGTAVAGIIAAEANNANGTAGIASGATLVGLGIDYESGDVVGQIVSALKASASLDVVNNSWSFVSNFDDDFNRHPEYGEALEYVAKHGRGGLGTSVVFAAGNSGSGGSSNYHNFQNSPFTIAVGAVDPDGSPSSFTSLGANVLISAAGRDVFTTTIKGYADYNGTSFAAPAVTAAVGLMLEANPDLGYRDVQQILAYSARREGLSDDANFGDGWRTNGATNFNGGGLHFSDAFGYGFLNVHDAVRLAETWTKQQTYANLASVSQSVDIDQTLVAGSKDHASATIEVGQNIAIEHVQVALDLRWADTGDLDVYLTSPDGTTVRLVYDLPYGDRAGGLRNFVFDSVASLGEQSAGTWTIDVYNRNPQATEKDGTAMSGLFQDATITITGSKQAMADDTYAYTDEFGMLYSGSDLAARSTLKDTDGGIDTINAAAVTAGSFIDLSGGMKSKIAGITLAVTANTIENAFSGDGKDTLIGSKADNVLRAGRGDDTIYFSFGNDVLDGGQGNDRLIVDASFGSITGRVDSDGAITISLHAEGVSTIAGIETFVFSDATYSYGDLLQMFEHGGISIPPVENRPEPDPDPEVPDNGDTEQGNGEDQTTSPQIPGSFDETTRHYDNSFSGGNAGEKMKGGATADRIDGKGGDDKLLGH
;
A
#
# COMPACT_ATOMS: atom_id res chain seq x y z
N MET A 1 -22.93 2.11 -5.68
CA MET A 1 -22.74 1.37 -6.95
C MET A 1 -22.14 0.05 -6.55
N THR A 2 -22.85 -1.05 -6.69
CA THR A 2 -22.34 -2.39 -6.47
C THR A 2 -21.33 -2.69 -7.56
N LYS A 3 -20.05 -2.88 -7.19
CA LYS A 3 -18.97 -3.25 -8.10
C LYS A 3 -19.38 -4.57 -8.76
N THR A 4 -19.48 -4.61 -10.09
CA THR A 4 -19.66 -5.86 -10.82
C THR A 4 -18.45 -6.76 -10.56
N TYR A 5 -18.70 -8.03 -10.26
CA TYR A 5 -17.65 -9.03 -10.13
C TYR A 5 -16.82 -9.06 -11.41
N THR A 6 -15.54 -8.71 -11.29
CA THR A 6 -14.53 -8.86 -12.33
C THR A 6 -13.71 -10.09 -11.96
N PRO A 7 -13.74 -11.17 -12.75
CA PRO A 7 -12.90 -12.34 -12.52
C PRO A 7 -11.43 -11.95 -12.45
N LEU A 8 -10.65 -12.65 -11.63
CA LEU A 8 -9.20 -12.55 -11.68
C LEU A 8 -8.67 -13.00 -13.05
N PRO A 9 -7.47 -12.56 -13.47
CA PRO A 9 -6.89 -13.00 -14.74
C PRO A 9 -6.79 -14.54 -14.82
N THR A 10 -7.54 -15.17 -15.74
CA THR A 10 -7.66 -16.63 -15.86
C THR A 10 -6.79 -17.26 -16.95
N GLY A 11 -6.00 -16.48 -17.71
CA GLY A 11 -5.05 -17.09 -18.65
C GLY A 11 -4.53 -16.21 -19.78
N GLY A 12 -3.39 -16.66 -20.30
CA GLY A 12 -2.55 -15.94 -21.25
C GLY A 12 -1.22 -15.50 -20.66
N GLY A 13 -0.65 -16.27 -19.71
CA GLY A 13 0.68 -16.01 -19.17
C GLY A 13 1.64 -15.67 -20.31
N ILE A 14 2.16 -14.45 -20.28
CA ILE A 14 3.22 -14.06 -21.18
C ILE A 14 4.36 -15.05 -20.88
N ALA A 15 4.79 -15.78 -21.91
CA ALA A 15 5.57 -17.02 -21.78
C ALA A 15 6.70 -16.94 -20.71
N PRO A 16 7.06 -18.07 -20.05
CA PRO A 16 7.88 -18.11 -18.83
C PRO A 16 9.39 -17.85 -19.04
N ALA A 17 9.75 -16.93 -19.93
CA ALA A 17 11.13 -16.55 -20.20
C ALA A 17 11.30 -15.03 -20.25
N TYR A 18 10.80 -14.30 -19.25
CA TYR A 18 11.25 -12.93 -18.99
C TYR A 18 12.51 -12.98 -18.13
N PHE A 19 13.63 -13.30 -18.77
CA PHE A 19 14.85 -12.58 -18.39
C PHE A 19 14.78 -11.28 -19.15
N TYR A 20 14.63 -10.17 -18.44
CA TYR A 20 14.88 -8.85 -19.01
C TYR A 20 16.24 -8.90 -19.67
N ASN A 21 16.28 -8.61 -20.97
CA ASN A 21 17.50 -8.79 -21.77
C ASN A 21 18.24 -7.45 -21.96
N ASP A 22 17.73 -6.40 -21.33
CA ASP A 22 18.23 -5.04 -21.37
C ASP A 22 19.67 -5.00 -20.87
N THR A 23 20.53 -4.23 -21.57
CA THR A 23 21.99 -4.31 -21.42
C THR A 23 22.46 -3.99 -19.99
N TYR A 24 21.69 -3.18 -19.26
CA TYR A 24 22.03 -2.69 -17.93
C TYR A 24 21.08 -3.15 -16.83
N GLU A 25 20.27 -4.20 -17.03
CA GLU A 25 19.32 -4.71 -16.01
C GLU A 25 19.99 -4.85 -14.62
N LYS A 26 21.21 -5.40 -14.57
CA LYS A 26 21.91 -5.73 -13.31
C LYS A 26 22.45 -4.50 -12.58
N LYS A 27 22.41 -3.33 -13.21
CA LYS A 27 22.78 -2.06 -12.58
C LYS A 27 21.59 -1.42 -11.85
N GLN A 28 20.36 -1.77 -12.21
CA GLN A 28 19.17 -1.30 -11.52
C GLN A 28 18.98 -2.15 -10.26
N TRP A 29 19.74 -1.85 -9.20
CA TRP A 29 19.81 -2.69 -8.00
C TRP A 29 18.46 -2.97 -7.35
N TYR A 30 17.51 -2.06 -7.51
CA TYR A 30 16.16 -2.12 -6.96
C TYR A 30 15.24 -3.06 -7.73
N LEU A 31 15.61 -3.49 -8.93
CA LEU A 31 14.90 -4.54 -9.68
C LEU A 31 15.36 -5.93 -9.25
N ASP A 32 14.50 -6.92 -9.44
CA ASP A 32 14.73 -8.29 -9.01
C ASP A 32 15.95 -8.94 -9.65
N GLY A 33 16.64 -9.78 -8.86
CA GLY A 33 17.79 -10.55 -9.34
C GLY A 33 19.08 -9.74 -9.54
N SER A 34 19.09 -8.45 -9.22
CA SER A 34 20.34 -7.69 -9.16
C SER A 34 21.26 -8.20 -8.03
N PRO A 35 22.57 -8.37 -8.26
CA PRO A 35 23.52 -8.77 -7.24
C PRO A 35 24.00 -7.60 -6.35
N LEU A 36 23.50 -6.39 -6.58
CA LEU A 36 24.00 -5.16 -5.94
C LEU A 36 23.33 -4.84 -4.61
N SER A 37 22.18 -5.45 -4.32
CA SER A 37 21.42 -5.29 -3.08
C SER A 37 20.62 -6.56 -2.80
N ASP A 38 20.34 -6.81 -1.52
CA ASP A 38 19.35 -7.80 -1.09
C ASP A 38 17.92 -7.23 -1.11
N LEU A 39 17.76 -5.91 -1.29
CA LEU A 39 16.49 -5.24 -1.47
C LEU A 39 16.11 -5.22 -2.96
N SER A 40 14.90 -5.68 -3.26
CA SER A 40 14.21 -5.43 -4.52
C SER A 40 12.78 -4.97 -4.26
N ILE A 41 12.18 -4.36 -5.28
CA ILE A 41 10.78 -3.94 -5.29
C ILE A 41 9.81 -5.05 -5.69
N ASP A 42 10.28 -6.28 -5.97
CA ASP A 42 9.47 -7.42 -6.44
C ASP A 42 8.52 -7.08 -7.60
N VAL A 43 9.09 -6.55 -8.68
CA VAL A 43 8.32 -6.17 -9.88
C VAL A 43 8.22 -7.32 -10.88
N TYR A 44 9.14 -8.29 -10.86
CA TYR A 44 9.17 -9.37 -11.85
C TYR A 44 7.92 -10.27 -11.79
N SER A 45 7.35 -10.44 -10.60
CA SER A 45 6.11 -11.18 -10.38
C SER A 45 4.88 -10.43 -10.93
N ALA A 46 4.84 -9.10 -10.81
CA ALA A 46 3.80 -8.25 -11.38
C ALA A 46 3.89 -8.16 -12.92
N TRP A 47 5.11 -8.07 -13.46
CA TRP A 47 5.37 -8.00 -14.91
C TRP A 47 4.94 -9.20 -15.75
N LYS A 48 4.57 -10.31 -15.10
CA LYS A 48 3.96 -11.44 -15.79
C LYS A 48 2.57 -11.10 -16.33
N ASP A 49 1.91 -10.12 -15.72
CA ASP A 49 0.50 -9.82 -15.95
C ASP A 49 0.27 -8.34 -16.31
N TYR A 50 1.09 -7.43 -15.78
CA TYR A 50 0.91 -5.98 -15.92
C TYR A 50 2.24 -5.30 -16.22
N ASP A 51 2.28 -4.40 -17.20
CA ASP A 51 3.46 -3.61 -17.55
C ASP A 51 3.19 -2.09 -17.63
N GLY A 52 1.99 -1.66 -17.25
CA GLY A 52 1.48 -0.29 -17.28
C GLY A 52 0.61 -0.01 -18.51
N THR A 53 0.31 -1.02 -19.33
CA THR A 53 -0.45 -0.86 -20.57
C THR A 53 -1.80 -0.18 -20.33
N GLY A 54 -2.10 0.84 -21.14
CA GLY A 54 -3.36 1.59 -21.06
C GLY A 54 -3.38 2.73 -20.05
N VAL A 55 -2.34 2.87 -19.22
CA VAL A 55 -2.22 3.93 -18.21
C VAL A 55 -1.40 5.11 -18.73
N LYS A 56 -1.86 6.34 -18.47
CA LYS A 56 -1.16 7.59 -18.84
C LYS A 56 -0.44 8.18 -17.64
N ILE A 57 0.89 8.24 -17.72
CA ILE A 57 1.75 8.75 -16.65
C ILE A 57 2.40 10.07 -17.08
N GLY A 58 2.13 11.13 -16.33
CA GLY A 58 2.70 12.45 -16.53
C GLY A 58 3.97 12.69 -15.71
N VAL A 59 4.89 13.48 -16.24
CA VAL A 59 6.04 14.02 -15.51
C VAL A 59 5.99 15.54 -15.58
N ILE A 60 5.75 16.21 -14.45
CA ILE A 60 5.90 17.65 -14.33
C ILE A 60 7.34 17.92 -13.96
N ASP A 61 8.12 18.40 -14.95
CA ASP A 61 9.54 18.69 -14.79
C ASP A 61 9.99 19.74 -15.82
N SER A 62 11.29 19.99 -15.94
CA SER A 62 11.92 20.87 -16.91
C SER A 62 11.57 20.52 -18.38
N GLN A 63 11.90 19.31 -18.85
CA GLN A 63 11.44 18.69 -20.11
C GLN A 63 11.99 17.23 -20.18
N ILE A 64 11.42 16.40 -21.07
CA ILE A 64 11.92 15.03 -21.36
C ILE A 64 12.55 14.98 -22.76
N ASP A 65 13.72 14.32 -22.91
CA ASP A 65 14.28 13.93 -24.22
C ASP A 65 13.54 12.71 -24.78
N PHE A 66 12.35 12.95 -25.32
CA PHE A 66 11.49 11.92 -25.91
C PHE A 66 12.09 11.20 -27.12
N ARG A 67 13.26 11.62 -27.63
CA ARG A 67 14.00 10.90 -28.68
C ARG A 67 14.92 9.82 -28.13
N HIS A 68 15.11 9.76 -26.81
CA HIS A 68 15.91 8.71 -26.20
C HIS A 68 15.39 7.35 -26.66
N SER A 69 16.29 6.43 -27.04
CA SER A 69 15.88 5.15 -27.64
C SER A 69 14.89 4.40 -26.75
N ASP A 70 15.14 4.40 -25.44
CA ASP A 70 14.26 3.72 -24.48
C ASP A 70 12.99 4.51 -24.12
N LEU A 71 12.85 5.78 -24.51
CA LEU A 71 11.64 6.57 -24.16
C LEU A 71 10.72 6.79 -25.36
N SER A 72 11.27 6.73 -26.58
CA SER A 72 10.58 7.15 -27.79
C SER A 72 9.31 6.34 -28.12
N LYS A 73 9.21 5.10 -27.62
CA LYS A 73 8.03 4.25 -27.80
C LYS A 73 6.90 4.57 -26.82
N ALA A 74 7.23 4.89 -25.57
CA ALA A 74 6.26 5.20 -24.53
C ALA A 74 5.73 6.64 -24.64
N TYR A 75 6.55 7.57 -25.15
CA TYR A 75 6.23 9.00 -25.13
C TYR A 75 5.17 9.41 -26.16
N ASP A 76 4.11 10.08 -25.70
CA ASP A 76 3.06 10.63 -26.57
C ASP A 76 3.17 12.16 -26.72
N THR A 77 3.76 12.59 -27.83
CA THR A 77 3.89 14.02 -28.19
C THR A 77 2.55 14.74 -28.46
N SER A 78 1.43 14.02 -28.59
CA SER A 78 0.12 14.65 -28.78
C SER A 78 -0.52 15.12 -27.46
N LEU A 79 -0.03 14.60 -26.34
CA LEU A 79 -0.50 14.93 -24.99
C LEU A 79 0.49 15.81 -24.22
N ASP A 80 1.70 16.03 -24.75
CA ASP A 80 2.72 16.85 -24.10
C ASP A 80 2.39 18.35 -24.13
N TYR A 81 2.96 19.08 -23.17
CA TYR A 81 2.89 20.53 -23.16
C TYR A 81 4.03 21.13 -22.34
N ASN A 82 4.68 22.16 -22.85
CA ASN A 82 5.65 22.94 -22.09
C ASN A 82 5.07 24.31 -21.75
N PHE A 83 4.78 24.51 -20.47
CA PHE A 83 4.19 25.73 -19.91
C PHE A 83 5.19 26.88 -19.87
N ALA A 84 6.48 26.62 -19.78
CA ALA A 84 7.51 27.65 -19.89
C ALA A 84 7.60 28.23 -21.32
N LEU A 85 7.43 27.37 -22.33
CA LEU A 85 7.48 27.75 -23.75
C LEU A 85 6.10 28.11 -24.33
N GLY A 86 5.02 27.80 -23.62
CA GLY A 86 3.64 28.04 -24.05
C GLY A 86 3.23 27.21 -25.29
N THR A 87 3.76 25.99 -25.44
CA THR A 87 3.55 25.18 -26.65
C THR A 87 3.52 23.67 -26.36
N GLY A 88 2.68 22.93 -27.10
CA GLY A 88 2.70 21.46 -27.22
C GLY A 88 3.40 20.97 -28.50
N GLN A 89 4.18 21.84 -29.14
CA GLN A 89 5.07 21.47 -30.26
C GLN A 89 6.49 21.56 -29.75
N ILE A 90 6.92 20.52 -29.02
CA ILE A 90 8.20 20.53 -28.34
C ILE A 90 9.35 20.32 -29.33
N SER A 91 10.37 21.18 -29.21
CA SER A 91 11.64 21.03 -29.93
C SER A 91 12.79 20.86 -28.95
N ILE A 92 13.35 19.65 -28.92
CA ILE A 92 14.54 19.25 -28.17
C ILE A 92 15.88 19.80 -28.74
N THR A 93 15.82 20.75 -29.68
CA THR A 93 16.99 21.57 -30.06
C THR A 93 17.03 22.92 -29.33
N ASP A 94 15.97 23.26 -28.61
CA ASP A 94 15.93 24.48 -27.82
C ASP A 94 16.77 24.28 -26.55
N SER A 95 17.93 24.95 -26.48
CA SER A 95 18.86 24.82 -25.37
C SER A 95 18.46 25.63 -24.13
N THR A 96 17.31 26.30 -24.15
CA THR A 96 16.87 27.19 -23.07
C THR A 96 16.21 26.46 -21.90
N VAL A 97 15.73 25.22 -22.11
CA VAL A 97 15.09 24.41 -21.06
C VAL A 97 15.98 23.20 -20.76
N PRO A 98 16.48 23.03 -19.52
CA PRO A 98 17.15 21.79 -19.12
C PRO A 98 16.21 20.59 -19.36
N TYR A 99 16.71 19.47 -19.86
CA TYR A 99 15.89 18.26 -20.07
C TYR A 99 16.54 17.00 -19.47
N TYR A 100 17.59 17.17 -18.67
CA TYR A 100 18.33 16.06 -18.05
C TYR A 100 17.54 15.38 -16.94
N HIS A 101 16.94 16.16 -16.05
CA HIS A 101 16.27 15.65 -14.86
C HIS A 101 14.97 14.89 -15.23
N GLY A 102 14.07 15.52 -15.98
CA GLY A 102 12.85 14.88 -16.50
C GLY A 102 13.13 13.60 -17.31
N THR A 103 14.20 13.56 -18.11
CA THR A 103 14.60 12.35 -18.84
C THR A 103 14.96 11.21 -17.89
N ALA A 104 15.77 11.47 -16.87
CA ALA A 104 16.16 10.45 -15.89
C ALA A 104 14.97 9.89 -15.10
N VAL A 105 14.06 10.77 -14.68
CA VAL A 105 12.78 10.41 -14.04
C VAL A 105 11.94 9.53 -14.97
N ALA A 106 11.78 9.94 -16.23
CA ALA A 106 11.04 9.19 -17.24
C ALA A 106 11.60 7.78 -17.49
N GLY A 107 12.92 7.60 -17.44
CA GLY A 107 13.55 6.29 -17.63
C GLY A 107 13.18 5.27 -16.55
N ILE A 108 13.02 5.71 -15.30
CA ILE A 108 12.59 4.83 -14.19
C ILE A 108 11.14 4.40 -14.39
N ILE A 109 10.31 5.32 -14.91
CA ILE A 109 8.89 5.06 -15.15
C ILE A 109 8.70 4.12 -16.34
N ALA A 110 9.15 4.52 -17.53
CA ALA A 110 8.69 3.92 -18.79
C ALA A 110 9.81 3.75 -19.82
N ALA A 111 11.06 3.52 -19.40
CA ALA A 111 12.05 2.98 -20.32
C ALA A 111 11.54 1.65 -20.92
N GLU A 112 11.63 1.53 -22.24
CA GLU A 112 11.23 0.32 -22.97
C GLU A 112 12.03 -0.86 -22.44
N ALA A 113 11.32 -1.90 -22.00
CA ALA A 113 11.93 -3.11 -21.48
C ALA A 113 11.96 -4.23 -22.53
N ASN A 114 12.85 -5.20 -22.33
CA ASN A 114 13.03 -6.38 -23.18
C ASN A 114 13.43 -6.07 -24.64
N ASN A 115 14.08 -4.93 -24.88
CA ASN A 115 14.51 -4.51 -26.22
C ASN A 115 16.02 -4.77 -26.50
N ALA A 116 16.69 -5.50 -25.59
CA ALA A 116 18.13 -5.78 -25.59
C ALA A 116 19.02 -4.53 -25.58
N ASN A 117 18.49 -3.39 -25.13
CA ASN A 117 19.19 -2.12 -25.03
C ASN A 117 18.97 -1.52 -23.65
N GLY A 118 19.93 -0.73 -23.16
CA GLY A 118 19.64 0.19 -22.06
C GLY A 118 19.14 -0.42 -20.75
N THR A 119 18.09 0.21 -20.21
CA THR A 119 17.46 -0.07 -18.89
C THR A 119 15.98 -0.38 -19.07
N ALA A 120 15.35 -1.03 -18.09
CA ALA A 120 13.92 -1.28 -18.08
C ALA A 120 13.19 -0.29 -17.14
N GLY A 121 12.08 0.29 -17.60
CA GLY A 121 11.18 1.10 -16.76
C GLY A 121 10.14 0.21 -16.07
N ILE A 122 9.75 0.56 -14.85
CA ILE A 122 8.81 -0.23 -14.03
C ILE A 122 7.43 -0.37 -14.69
N ALA A 123 6.97 0.66 -15.42
CA ALA A 123 5.73 0.67 -16.20
C ALA A 123 6.06 0.85 -17.70
N SER A 124 6.84 -0.07 -18.27
CA SER A 124 7.34 0.01 -19.66
C SER A 124 6.26 0.03 -20.76
N GLY A 125 5.04 -0.43 -20.47
CA GLY A 125 3.87 -0.38 -21.34
C GLY A 125 3.02 0.89 -21.22
N ALA A 126 3.32 1.76 -20.24
CA ALA A 126 2.57 2.98 -20.01
C ALA A 126 2.79 4.03 -21.12
N THR A 127 1.78 4.90 -21.28
CA THR A 127 1.93 6.11 -22.10
C THR A 127 2.56 7.23 -21.26
N LEU A 128 3.73 7.71 -21.67
CA LEU A 128 4.47 8.75 -20.97
C LEU A 128 4.15 10.14 -21.54
N VAL A 129 3.86 11.11 -20.68
CA VAL A 129 3.51 12.49 -21.04
C VAL A 129 4.41 13.49 -20.32
N GLY A 130 5.01 14.43 -21.04
CA GLY A 130 5.83 15.50 -20.45
C GLY A 130 5.07 16.80 -20.26
N LEU A 131 5.11 17.34 -19.04
CA LEU A 131 4.55 18.63 -18.66
C LEU A 131 5.68 19.58 -18.23
N GLY A 132 6.22 20.33 -19.18
CA GLY A 132 7.43 21.14 -19.03
C GLY A 132 7.20 22.44 -18.24
N ILE A 133 8.05 22.74 -17.26
CA ILE A 133 8.08 24.00 -16.50
C ILE A 133 9.51 24.56 -16.40
N ASP A 134 9.64 25.84 -16.07
CA ASP A 134 10.94 26.49 -15.81
C ASP A 134 11.01 26.92 -14.35
N TYR A 135 11.82 26.21 -13.57
CA TYR A 135 12.01 26.44 -12.13
C TYR A 135 12.61 27.81 -11.80
N GLU A 136 13.29 28.45 -12.75
CA GLU A 136 13.93 29.77 -12.56
C GLU A 136 13.04 30.92 -13.04
N SER A 137 11.88 30.61 -13.63
CA SER A 137 10.96 31.60 -14.18
C SER A 137 10.31 32.46 -13.09
N GLY A 138 10.16 33.76 -13.37
CA GLY A 138 9.36 34.66 -12.53
C GLY A 138 7.86 34.33 -12.49
N ASP A 139 7.38 33.47 -13.40
CA ASP A 139 6.00 32.95 -13.45
C ASP A 139 5.93 31.44 -13.16
N VAL A 140 6.92 30.87 -12.47
CA VAL A 140 6.94 29.43 -12.14
C VAL A 140 5.66 28.98 -11.44
N VAL A 141 5.06 29.84 -10.61
CA VAL A 141 3.78 29.61 -9.92
C VAL A 141 2.64 29.36 -10.91
N GLY A 142 2.48 30.23 -11.92
CA GLY A 142 1.45 30.08 -12.94
C GLY A 142 1.64 28.81 -13.77
N GLN A 143 2.89 28.45 -14.04
CA GLN A 143 3.25 27.21 -14.73
C GLN A 143 2.89 25.97 -13.90
N ILE A 144 3.27 25.92 -12.61
CA ILE A 144 2.95 24.81 -11.70
C ILE A 144 1.44 24.59 -11.60
N VAL A 145 0.68 25.65 -11.32
CA VAL A 145 -0.80 25.56 -11.18
C VAL A 145 -1.44 25.05 -12.48
N SER A 146 -0.95 25.51 -13.63
CA SER A 146 -1.47 25.10 -14.93
C SER A 146 -1.09 23.64 -15.27
N ALA A 147 0.14 23.23 -14.97
CA ALA A 147 0.63 21.87 -15.17
C ALA A 147 -0.13 20.87 -14.30
N LEU A 148 -0.34 21.18 -13.02
CA LEU A 148 -1.17 20.37 -12.12
C LEU A 148 -2.59 20.26 -12.65
N LYS A 149 -3.25 21.35 -13.01
CA LYS A 149 -4.63 21.27 -13.55
C LYS A 149 -4.71 20.48 -14.86
N ALA A 150 -3.68 20.54 -15.71
CA ALA A 150 -3.61 19.76 -16.95
C ALA A 150 -3.43 18.25 -16.68
N SER A 151 -2.75 17.88 -15.60
CA SER A 151 -2.52 16.48 -15.23
C SER A 151 -3.81 15.74 -14.84
N ALA A 152 -4.91 16.43 -14.56
CA ALA A 152 -6.23 15.82 -14.38
C ALA A 152 -6.73 15.01 -15.60
N SER A 153 -6.10 15.16 -16.76
CA SER A 153 -6.36 14.34 -17.95
C SER A 153 -5.54 13.03 -18.01
N LEU A 154 -4.67 12.81 -17.02
CA LEU A 154 -3.76 11.68 -16.89
C LEU A 154 -4.18 10.80 -15.71
N ASP A 155 -3.60 9.61 -15.60
CA ASP A 155 -3.91 8.66 -14.53
C ASP A 155 -3.03 8.87 -13.30
N VAL A 156 -1.73 9.10 -13.53
CA VAL A 156 -0.73 9.34 -12.49
C VAL A 156 0.17 10.49 -12.92
N VAL A 157 0.64 11.30 -11.98
CA VAL A 157 1.62 12.37 -12.26
C VAL A 157 2.75 12.38 -11.23
N ASN A 158 3.98 12.34 -11.74
CA ASN A 158 5.20 12.43 -10.94
C ASN A 158 5.68 13.89 -10.83
N ASN A 159 6.05 14.29 -9.61
CA ASN A 159 6.60 15.60 -9.27
C ASN A 159 7.89 15.41 -8.47
N SER A 160 9.03 15.43 -9.16
CA SER A 160 10.36 15.25 -8.54
C SER A 160 11.02 16.60 -8.23
N TRP A 161 10.26 17.56 -7.71
CA TRP A 161 10.68 18.92 -7.41
C TRP A 161 10.13 19.41 -6.07
N SER A 162 10.71 20.49 -5.54
CA SER A 162 10.27 21.15 -4.31
C SER A 162 10.66 22.63 -4.34
N PHE A 163 10.03 23.43 -3.50
CA PHE A 163 10.57 24.73 -3.12
C PHE A 163 11.84 24.54 -2.27
N VAL A 164 12.78 25.49 -2.39
CA VAL A 164 14.10 25.39 -1.74
C VAL A 164 14.04 25.77 -0.27
N SER A 165 13.28 26.81 0.06
CA SER A 165 13.16 27.30 1.43
C SER A 165 11.94 26.67 2.11
N ASN A 166 12.12 26.31 3.38
CA ASN A 166 11.06 25.74 4.20
C ASN A 166 9.87 26.71 4.27
N PHE A 167 8.66 26.16 4.20
CA PHE A 167 7.38 26.86 4.31
C PHE A 167 7.05 27.81 3.14
N ASP A 168 7.89 27.96 2.12
CA ASP A 168 7.67 28.93 1.03
C ASP A 168 6.39 28.65 0.21
N ASP A 169 6.00 27.39 0.11
CA ASP A 169 4.78 26.93 -0.55
C ASP A 169 3.57 26.81 0.39
N ASP A 170 3.58 27.53 1.51
CA ASP A 170 2.45 27.61 2.45
C ASP A 170 1.14 28.04 1.77
N PHE A 171 0.15 27.14 1.77
CA PHE A 171 -1.15 27.31 1.15
C PHE A 171 -2.01 28.39 1.80
N ASN A 172 -1.69 28.84 3.03
CA ASN A 172 -2.36 30.02 3.61
C ASN A 172 -1.94 31.30 2.89
N ARG A 173 -0.72 31.34 2.35
CA ARG A 173 -0.18 32.45 1.56
C ARG A 173 -0.47 32.29 0.07
N HIS A 174 -0.51 31.05 -0.39
CA HIS A 174 -0.69 30.66 -1.79
C HIS A 174 -1.81 29.61 -1.95
N PRO A 175 -3.08 29.98 -1.70
CA PRO A 175 -4.20 29.04 -1.76
C PRO A 175 -4.37 28.39 -3.14
N GLU A 176 -3.95 29.07 -4.21
CA GLU A 176 -4.00 28.56 -5.58
C GLU A 176 -3.26 27.23 -5.79
N TYR A 177 -2.27 26.92 -4.95
CA TYR A 177 -1.55 25.64 -4.96
C TYR A 177 -2.44 24.49 -4.48
N GLY A 178 -3.06 24.66 -3.31
CA GLY A 178 -3.99 23.68 -2.74
C GLY A 178 -5.22 23.48 -3.63
N GLU A 179 -5.77 24.56 -4.19
CA GLU A 179 -6.88 24.50 -5.15
C GLU A 179 -6.54 23.70 -6.42
N ALA A 180 -5.29 23.73 -6.87
CA ALA A 180 -4.85 22.94 -8.03
C ALA A 180 -4.80 21.44 -7.71
N LEU A 181 -4.26 21.05 -6.56
CA LEU A 181 -4.23 19.65 -6.13
C LEU A 181 -5.64 19.11 -5.88
N GLU A 182 -6.50 19.90 -5.23
CA GLU A 182 -7.90 19.54 -5.01
C GLU A 182 -8.64 19.35 -6.34
N TYR A 183 -8.40 20.22 -7.33
CA TYR A 183 -8.97 20.07 -8.67
C TYR A 183 -8.58 18.72 -9.31
N VAL A 184 -7.31 18.32 -9.19
CA VAL A 184 -6.78 17.07 -9.73
C VAL A 184 -7.41 15.86 -9.04
N ALA A 185 -7.53 15.88 -7.71
CA ALA A 185 -8.18 14.83 -6.94
C ALA A 185 -9.68 14.70 -7.26
N LYS A 186 -10.36 15.82 -7.53
CA LYS A 186 -11.81 15.85 -7.77
C LYS A 186 -12.21 15.51 -9.21
N HIS A 187 -11.40 15.90 -10.18
CA HIS A 187 -11.76 15.83 -11.60
C HIS A 187 -10.93 14.84 -12.41
N GLY A 188 -9.79 14.41 -11.88
CA GLY A 188 -8.94 13.41 -12.50
C GLY A 188 -9.67 12.09 -12.71
N ARG A 189 -9.35 11.39 -13.81
CA ARG A 189 -9.85 10.02 -14.08
C ARG A 189 -11.37 9.86 -13.92
N GLY A 190 -12.15 10.82 -14.42
CA GLY A 190 -13.62 10.78 -14.32
C GLY A 190 -14.19 10.93 -12.91
N GLY A 191 -13.40 11.43 -11.96
CA GLY A 191 -13.77 11.59 -10.54
C GLY A 191 -13.12 10.57 -9.61
N LEU A 192 -12.38 9.59 -10.14
CA LEU A 192 -11.54 8.69 -9.32
C LEU A 192 -10.34 9.45 -8.71
N GLY A 193 -9.92 10.55 -9.36
CA GLY A 193 -8.76 11.36 -8.99
C GLY A 193 -7.49 10.84 -9.63
N THR A 194 -6.72 11.74 -10.24
CA THR A 194 -5.37 11.42 -10.72
C THR A 194 -4.45 11.28 -9.51
N SER A 195 -3.67 10.20 -9.45
CA SER A 195 -2.72 9.99 -8.36
C SER A 195 -1.52 10.92 -8.52
N VAL A 196 -1.23 11.72 -7.49
CA VAL A 196 -0.15 12.72 -7.51
C VAL A 196 0.99 12.25 -6.60
N VAL A 197 2.16 12.02 -7.17
CA VAL A 197 3.34 11.54 -6.43
C VAL A 197 4.39 12.64 -6.36
N PHE A 198 4.95 12.86 -5.17
CA PHE A 198 5.98 13.84 -4.90
C PHE A 198 7.21 13.20 -4.24
N ALA A 199 8.39 13.68 -4.62
CA ALA A 199 9.61 13.39 -3.87
C ALA A 199 9.55 14.07 -2.48
N ALA A 200 9.91 13.35 -1.41
CA ALA A 200 9.83 13.86 -0.04
C ALA A 200 10.79 15.04 0.24
N GLY A 201 11.86 15.17 -0.54
CA GLY A 201 12.88 16.21 -0.39
C GLY A 201 14.28 15.66 -0.12
N ASN A 202 15.30 16.52 -0.22
CA ASN A 202 16.72 16.15 -0.17
C ASN A 202 17.50 16.85 0.96
N SER A 203 16.80 17.27 2.03
CA SER A 203 17.39 18.07 3.12
C SER A 203 17.99 17.23 4.26
N GLY A 204 17.89 15.90 4.18
CA GLY A 204 18.32 14.98 5.24
C GLY A 204 17.59 15.26 6.55
N SER A 205 18.29 15.08 7.67
CA SER A 205 17.80 15.49 8.99
C SER A 205 17.78 17.01 9.20
N GLY A 206 18.33 17.80 8.27
CA GLY A 206 18.31 19.26 8.30
C GLY A 206 17.09 19.87 7.61
N GLY A 207 16.00 19.11 7.45
CA GLY A 207 14.73 19.59 6.95
C GLY A 207 13.66 18.52 7.07
N SER A 208 12.44 18.84 6.65
CA SER A 208 11.32 17.90 6.69
C SER A 208 10.48 18.00 5.44
N SER A 209 9.98 16.85 4.97
CA SER A 209 8.94 16.80 3.95
C SER A 209 7.69 17.55 4.40
N ASN A 210 7.45 17.64 5.71
CA ASN A 210 6.30 18.31 6.29
C ASN A 210 6.43 19.85 6.30
N TYR A 211 7.54 20.41 5.80
CA TYR A 211 7.74 21.86 5.67
C TYR A 211 7.32 22.39 4.30
N HIS A 212 6.76 21.53 3.46
CA HIS A 212 6.32 21.87 2.13
C HIS A 212 4.90 21.36 1.91
N ASN A 213 3.97 22.29 1.64
CA ASN A 213 2.55 21.95 1.54
C ASN A 213 2.21 21.17 0.26
N PHE A 214 3.04 21.21 -0.78
CA PHE A 214 2.87 20.29 -1.90
C PHE A 214 3.09 18.83 -1.47
N GLN A 215 4.13 18.56 -0.66
CA GLN A 215 4.47 17.21 -0.21
C GLN A 215 3.61 16.73 0.96
N ASN A 216 3.15 17.62 1.84
CA ASN A 216 2.31 17.25 2.98
C ASN A 216 0.80 17.35 2.70
N SER A 217 0.42 17.62 1.45
CA SER A 217 -0.99 17.65 1.06
C SER A 217 -1.59 16.25 1.09
N PRO A 218 -2.82 16.06 1.63
CA PRO A 218 -3.52 14.77 1.64
C PRO A 218 -3.91 14.28 0.23
N PHE A 219 -3.73 15.12 -0.79
CA PHE A 219 -3.95 14.76 -2.19
C PHE A 219 -2.70 14.20 -2.86
N THR A 220 -1.59 14.04 -2.12
CA THR A 220 -0.29 13.66 -2.68
C THR A 220 0.35 12.51 -1.91
N ILE A 221 1.21 11.76 -2.60
CA ILE A 221 2.03 10.69 -2.04
C ILE A 221 3.46 11.20 -1.92
N ALA A 222 3.94 11.47 -0.70
CA ALA A 222 5.34 11.83 -0.47
C ALA A 222 6.23 10.58 -0.37
N VAL A 223 7.31 10.56 -1.17
CA VAL A 223 8.19 9.40 -1.34
C VAL A 223 9.60 9.66 -0.83
N GLY A 224 10.02 8.93 0.20
CA GLY A 224 11.38 8.96 0.75
C GLY A 224 12.37 8.09 -0.02
N ALA A 225 13.65 8.16 0.36
CA ALA A 225 14.76 7.48 -0.34
C ALA A 225 15.51 6.49 0.56
N VAL A 226 15.81 5.32 -0.01
CA VAL A 226 16.55 4.22 0.63
C VAL A 226 17.84 3.94 -0.14
N ASP A 227 18.89 3.61 0.61
CA ASP A 227 20.19 3.17 0.09
C ASP A 227 20.19 1.65 -0.20
N PRO A 228 21.09 1.13 -1.06
CA PRO A 228 21.13 -0.29 -1.40
C PRO A 228 21.33 -1.25 -0.21
N ASP A 229 21.75 -0.78 0.96
CA ASP A 229 21.91 -1.58 2.17
C ASP A 229 20.71 -1.53 3.13
N GLY A 230 19.62 -0.85 2.74
CA GLY A 230 18.41 -0.67 3.53
C GLY A 230 18.49 0.43 4.59
N SER A 231 19.57 1.20 4.62
CA SER A 231 19.62 2.43 5.42
C SER A 231 18.79 3.55 4.77
N PRO A 232 18.26 4.51 5.56
CA PRO A 232 17.65 5.69 4.97
C PRO A 232 18.74 6.51 4.29
N SER A 233 18.51 6.96 3.05
CA SER A 233 19.50 7.78 2.36
C SER A 233 19.80 9.03 3.16
N SER A 234 21.08 9.38 3.36
CA SER A 234 21.47 10.50 4.23
C SER A 234 20.88 11.87 3.84
N PHE A 235 20.36 12.00 2.63
CA PHE A 235 19.69 13.19 2.12
C PHE A 235 18.16 13.13 2.20
N THR A 236 17.53 11.98 2.50
CA THR A 236 16.07 11.90 2.50
C THR A 236 15.49 12.80 3.60
N SER A 237 14.56 13.68 3.24
CA SER A 237 13.87 14.49 4.24
C SER A 237 12.95 13.61 5.10
N LEU A 238 12.94 13.82 6.41
CA LEU A 238 12.05 13.14 7.35
C LEU A 238 10.64 13.72 7.29
N GLY A 239 9.61 12.97 7.68
CA GLY A 239 8.28 13.55 7.86
C GLY A 239 7.19 12.58 8.26
N ALA A 240 6.27 13.05 9.10
CA ALA A 240 5.04 12.36 9.45
C ALA A 240 4.10 12.14 8.23
N ASN A 241 4.30 12.90 7.15
CA ASN A 241 3.56 12.85 5.89
C ASN A 241 4.20 11.91 4.84
N VAL A 242 5.42 11.39 5.08
CA VAL A 242 6.06 10.45 4.15
C VAL A 242 5.25 9.15 4.18
N LEU A 243 4.65 8.78 3.03
CA LEU A 243 3.80 7.59 2.95
C LEU A 243 4.64 6.33 2.77
N ILE A 244 5.64 6.38 1.89
CA ILE A 244 6.43 5.21 1.49
C ILE A 244 7.81 5.67 1.01
N SER A 245 8.78 4.76 0.97
CA SER A 245 10.10 5.02 0.41
C SER A 245 10.46 4.04 -0.70
N ALA A 246 11.33 4.47 -1.60
CA ALA A 246 11.86 3.64 -2.68
C ALA A 246 13.36 3.91 -2.89
N ALA A 247 13.97 3.22 -3.85
CA ALA A 247 15.37 3.40 -4.19
C ALA A 247 15.66 4.86 -4.59
N GLY A 248 16.52 5.53 -3.84
CA GLY A 248 16.91 6.91 -4.14
C GLY A 248 18.41 7.14 -4.26
N ARG A 249 19.24 6.13 -3.94
CA ARG A 249 20.69 6.16 -4.12
C ARG A 249 21.16 5.14 -5.15
N ASP A 250 22.16 5.52 -5.92
CA ASP A 250 22.78 4.72 -6.98
C ASP A 250 21.72 4.18 -7.97
N VAL A 251 20.76 5.03 -8.31
CA VAL A 251 19.65 4.68 -9.22
C VAL A 251 20.14 4.83 -10.65
N PHE A 252 20.41 3.70 -11.31
CA PHE A 252 20.81 3.68 -12.71
C PHE A 252 19.60 3.85 -13.63
N THR A 253 19.61 4.90 -14.46
CA THR A 253 18.51 5.23 -15.39
C THR A 253 19.02 5.96 -16.63
N THR A 254 18.13 6.26 -17.57
CA THR A 254 18.40 7.08 -18.75
C THR A 254 18.95 8.46 -18.39
N THR A 255 19.71 9.05 -19.31
CA THR A 255 20.13 10.45 -19.29
C THR A 255 20.12 10.99 -20.72
N ILE A 256 20.53 12.24 -20.92
CA ILE A 256 20.63 12.81 -22.27
C ILE A 256 21.60 11.95 -23.10
N LYS A 257 21.05 11.23 -24.09
CA LYS A 257 21.81 10.36 -25.01
C LYS A 257 22.68 9.31 -24.29
N GLY A 258 22.18 8.68 -23.23
CA GLY A 258 22.90 7.62 -22.51
C GLY A 258 22.24 7.19 -21.21
N TYR A 259 23.04 6.67 -20.28
CA TYR A 259 22.58 6.20 -18.96
C TYR A 259 23.57 6.63 -17.87
N ALA A 260 23.08 6.87 -16.66
CA ALA A 260 23.90 7.29 -15.51
C ALA A 260 23.27 6.87 -14.17
N ASP A 261 24.10 6.89 -13.13
CA ASP A 261 23.67 6.73 -11.74
C ASP A 261 23.26 8.08 -11.15
N TYR A 262 22.18 8.06 -10.37
CA TYR A 262 21.58 9.24 -9.76
C TYR A 262 21.27 9.03 -8.27
N ASN A 263 21.30 10.15 -7.54
CA ASN A 263 21.00 10.22 -6.12
C ASN A 263 19.96 11.31 -5.84
N GLY A 264 18.97 11.02 -5.02
CA GLY A 264 17.92 11.93 -4.58
C GLY A 264 16.55 11.26 -4.47
N THR A 265 15.66 11.80 -3.63
CA THR A 265 14.25 11.38 -3.57
C THR A 265 13.53 11.59 -4.90
N SER A 266 14.04 12.48 -5.76
CA SER A 266 13.64 12.66 -7.15
C SER A 266 13.67 11.39 -8.00
N PHE A 267 14.47 10.39 -7.61
CA PHE A 267 14.60 9.10 -8.28
C PHE A 267 13.86 7.96 -7.56
N ALA A 268 13.37 8.20 -6.34
CA ALA A 268 12.48 7.30 -5.61
C ALA A 268 11.02 7.50 -6.02
N ALA A 269 10.56 8.76 -6.11
CA ALA A 269 9.20 9.12 -6.55
C ALA A 269 8.75 8.47 -7.87
N PRO A 270 9.56 8.40 -8.95
CA PRO A 270 9.15 7.75 -10.19
C PRO A 270 8.94 6.24 -10.06
N ALA A 271 9.63 5.56 -9.13
CA ALA A 271 9.40 4.13 -8.90
C ALA A 271 8.00 3.87 -8.33
N VAL A 272 7.58 4.68 -7.35
CA VAL A 272 6.22 4.63 -6.80
C VAL A 272 5.19 5.06 -7.85
N THR A 273 5.48 6.10 -8.64
CA THR A 273 4.61 6.54 -9.76
C THR A 273 4.33 5.38 -10.72
N ALA A 274 5.36 4.63 -11.10
CA ALA A 274 5.22 3.50 -12.01
C ALA A 274 4.49 2.30 -11.37
N ALA A 275 4.74 2.03 -10.09
CA ALA A 275 3.98 1.02 -9.34
C ALA A 275 2.48 1.34 -9.29
N VAL A 276 2.11 2.61 -9.07
CA VAL A 276 0.72 3.06 -9.18
C VAL A 276 0.19 2.83 -10.60
N GLY A 277 1.02 3.02 -11.63
CA GLY A 277 0.67 2.66 -13.01
C GLY A 277 0.25 1.20 -13.15
N LEU A 278 1.02 0.26 -12.60
CA LEU A 278 0.69 -1.16 -12.61
C LEU A 278 -0.58 -1.48 -11.80
N MET A 279 -0.76 -0.83 -10.64
CA MET A 279 -1.99 -0.97 -9.84
C MET A 279 -3.24 -0.54 -10.62
N LEU A 280 -3.15 0.56 -11.39
CA LEU A 280 -4.28 1.09 -12.17
C LEU A 280 -4.55 0.29 -13.45
N GLU A 281 -3.56 -0.43 -13.98
CA GLU A 281 -3.79 -1.44 -15.02
C GLU A 281 -4.56 -2.63 -14.43
N ALA A 282 -4.12 -3.14 -13.28
CA ALA A 282 -4.76 -4.26 -12.59
C ALA A 282 -6.19 -3.93 -12.12
N ASN A 283 -6.43 -2.69 -11.68
CA ASN A 283 -7.74 -2.23 -11.23
C ASN A 283 -7.96 -0.76 -11.60
N PRO A 284 -8.60 -0.47 -12.74
CA PRO A 284 -8.83 0.90 -13.18
C PRO A 284 -9.87 1.65 -12.33
N ASP A 285 -10.63 0.95 -11.47
CA ASP A 285 -11.67 1.54 -10.63
C ASP A 285 -11.15 2.13 -9.31
N LEU A 286 -9.87 1.96 -9.01
CA LEU A 286 -9.24 2.54 -7.80
C LEU A 286 -9.35 4.06 -7.83
N GLY A 287 -9.84 4.64 -6.74
CA GLY A 287 -9.71 6.06 -6.49
C GLY A 287 -8.32 6.40 -5.92
N TYR A 288 -7.96 7.68 -5.97
CA TYR A 288 -6.63 8.12 -5.52
C TYR A 288 -6.33 7.78 -4.05
N ARG A 289 -7.36 7.66 -3.20
CA ARG A 289 -7.22 7.29 -1.78
C ARG A 289 -7.01 5.79 -1.60
N ASP A 290 -7.68 4.96 -2.41
CA ASP A 290 -7.45 3.51 -2.43
C ASP A 290 -5.99 3.21 -2.75
N VAL A 291 -5.41 3.94 -3.73
CA VAL A 291 -4.00 3.84 -4.10
C VAL A 291 -3.07 4.10 -2.91
N GLN A 292 -3.33 5.16 -2.13
CA GLN A 292 -2.51 5.47 -0.95
C GLN A 292 -2.60 4.37 0.11
N GLN A 293 -3.81 3.86 0.38
CA GLN A 293 -4.01 2.81 1.36
C GLN A 293 -3.35 1.49 0.94
N ILE A 294 -3.47 1.09 -0.33
CA ILE A 294 -2.80 -0.09 -0.86
C ILE A 294 -1.28 0.06 -0.73
N LEU A 295 -0.70 1.20 -1.11
CA LEU A 295 0.74 1.44 -0.98
C LEU A 295 1.22 1.29 0.46
N ALA A 296 0.46 1.81 1.43
CA ALA A 296 0.76 1.66 2.85
C ALA A 296 0.68 0.20 3.31
N TYR A 297 -0.32 -0.56 2.84
CA TYR A 297 -0.52 -1.97 3.23
C TYR A 297 0.50 -2.89 2.55
N SER A 298 0.99 -2.54 1.37
CA SER A 298 2.00 -3.32 0.66
C SER A 298 3.45 -2.98 1.06
N ALA A 299 3.68 -1.87 1.75
CA ALA A 299 5.03 -1.42 2.04
C ALA A 299 5.77 -2.40 2.97
N ARG A 300 7.02 -2.71 2.63
CA ARG A 300 7.82 -3.72 3.35
C ARG A 300 8.80 -3.06 4.31
N ARG A 301 8.75 -3.44 5.60
CA ARG A 301 9.80 -3.11 6.57
C ARG A 301 11.01 -4.04 6.49
N GLU A 302 10.82 -5.29 6.08
CA GLU A 302 11.91 -6.27 5.95
C GLU A 302 13.06 -5.73 5.08
N GLY A 303 14.28 -5.89 5.59
CA GLY A 303 15.51 -5.45 4.94
C GLY A 303 15.87 -4.00 5.23
N LEU A 304 14.98 -3.22 5.85
CA LEU A 304 15.27 -1.85 6.28
C LEU A 304 15.96 -1.81 7.64
N SER A 305 16.77 -0.77 7.83
CA SER A 305 17.46 -0.50 9.08
C SER A 305 16.50 -0.15 10.22
N ASP A 306 16.83 -0.59 11.43
CA ASP A 306 16.20 -0.16 12.69
C ASP A 306 16.92 1.06 13.29
N ASP A 307 17.81 1.71 12.55
CA ASP A 307 18.62 2.83 13.06
C ASP A 307 17.77 4.04 13.46
N ALA A 308 17.56 4.18 14.76
CA ALA A 308 16.87 5.32 15.37
C ALA A 308 17.74 6.59 15.46
N ASN A 309 18.97 6.61 14.92
CA ASN A 309 19.76 7.83 14.84
C ASN A 309 19.32 8.77 13.71
N PHE A 310 18.41 8.32 12.83
CA PHE A 310 17.85 9.10 11.74
C PHE A 310 16.32 9.10 11.84
N GLY A 311 15.77 10.11 12.51
CA GLY A 311 14.35 10.17 12.86
C GLY A 311 14.06 9.61 14.25
N ASP A 312 12.80 9.26 14.49
CA ASP A 312 12.34 8.70 15.78
C ASP A 312 12.21 7.17 15.75
N GLY A 313 12.61 6.53 14.64
CA GLY A 313 12.58 5.08 14.45
C GLY A 313 11.18 4.50 14.19
N TRP A 314 11.11 3.16 14.14
CA TRP A 314 9.88 2.43 13.86
C TRP A 314 8.91 2.45 15.04
N ARG A 315 7.63 2.70 14.75
CA ARG A 315 6.51 2.50 15.66
C ARG A 315 5.42 1.67 15.00
N THR A 316 4.53 1.12 15.81
CA THR A 316 3.33 0.43 15.33
C THR A 316 2.13 1.25 15.73
N ASN A 317 1.25 1.51 14.78
CA ASN A 317 0.07 2.32 15.00
C ASN A 317 -1.07 1.51 15.66
N GLY A 318 -2.18 2.16 15.97
CA GLY A 318 -3.31 1.60 16.71
C GLY A 318 -4.35 0.87 15.85
N ALA A 319 -4.17 0.79 14.53
CA ALA A 319 -5.10 0.09 13.65
C ALA A 319 -5.16 -1.41 13.99
N THR A 320 -6.23 -2.09 13.56
CA THR A 320 -6.47 -3.51 13.89
C THR A 320 -6.63 -4.42 12.68
N ASN A 321 -6.57 -3.87 11.48
CA ASN A 321 -6.95 -4.54 10.24
C ASN A 321 -5.76 -4.88 9.31
N PHE A 322 -4.52 -4.79 9.81
CA PHE A 322 -3.32 -5.13 9.04
C PHE A 322 -2.47 -6.18 9.76
N ASN A 323 -2.25 -7.35 9.14
CA ASN A 323 -1.47 -8.44 9.73
C ASN A 323 -1.93 -8.76 11.18
N GLY A 324 -3.25 -8.76 11.39
CA GLY A 324 -3.89 -8.97 12.69
C GLY A 324 -3.70 -7.85 13.73
N GLY A 325 -3.21 -6.67 13.34
CA GLY A 325 -2.99 -5.52 14.23
C GLY A 325 -2.70 -4.24 13.48
N GLY A 326 -1.78 -3.42 14.01
CA GLY A 326 -1.44 -2.11 13.47
C GLY A 326 -0.30 -2.14 12.46
N LEU A 327 -0.22 -1.08 11.66
CA LEU A 327 0.82 -0.86 10.66
C LEU A 327 2.11 -0.35 11.30
N HIS A 328 3.26 -0.71 10.73
CA HIS A 328 4.53 -0.10 11.09
C HIS A 328 4.72 1.24 10.37
N PHE A 329 5.29 2.23 11.07
CA PHE A 329 5.58 3.54 10.52
C PHE A 329 6.93 4.06 11.00
N SER A 330 7.66 4.74 10.12
CA SER A 330 8.89 5.47 10.40
C SER A 330 8.85 6.81 9.67
N ASP A 331 9.31 7.87 10.30
CA ASP A 331 9.42 9.18 9.66
C ASP A 331 10.50 9.27 8.56
N ALA A 332 11.39 8.27 8.46
CA ALA A 332 12.38 8.16 7.39
C ALA A 332 11.90 7.29 6.22
N PHE A 333 11.05 6.30 6.51
CA PHE A 333 10.64 5.27 5.54
C PHE A 333 9.14 5.33 5.19
N GLY A 334 8.36 6.16 5.87
CA GLY A 334 6.90 6.05 5.88
C GLY A 334 6.46 4.68 6.39
N TYR A 335 5.57 4.04 5.64
CA TYR A 335 5.20 2.66 5.87
C TYR A 335 6.29 1.67 5.44
N GLY A 336 7.32 2.04 4.70
CA GLY A 336 8.41 1.12 4.36
C GLY A 336 8.87 1.22 2.91
N PHE A 337 9.55 0.17 2.45
CA PHE A 337 10.05 0.09 1.08
C PHE A 337 8.97 -0.38 0.12
N LEU A 338 8.93 0.21 -1.08
CA LEU A 338 8.03 -0.19 -2.15
C LEU A 338 8.11 -1.69 -2.44
N ASN A 339 6.97 -2.36 -2.42
CA ASN A 339 6.77 -3.72 -2.92
C ASN A 339 5.68 -3.70 -4.00
N VAL A 340 6.07 -3.86 -5.26
CA VAL A 340 5.20 -3.79 -6.42
C VAL A 340 4.31 -5.02 -6.53
N HIS A 341 4.83 -6.21 -6.21
CA HIS A 341 4.04 -7.44 -6.13
C HIS A 341 2.83 -7.24 -5.22
N ASP A 342 3.07 -6.93 -3.94
CA ASP A 342 2.02 -6.83 -2.94
C ASP A 342 1.01 -5.73 -3.29
N ALA A 343 1.48 -4.59 -3.81
CA ALA A 343 0.63 -3.48 -4.23
C ALA A 343 -0.32 -3.89 -5.37
N VAL A 344 0.18 -4.61 -6.37
CA VAL A 344 -0.62 -5.08 -7.51
C VAL A 344 -1.60 -6.17 -7.07
N ARG A 345 -1.17 -7.14 -6.24
CA ARG A 345 -2.06 -8.20 -5.73
C ARG A 345 -3.21 -7.65 -4.89
N LEU A 346 -2.92 -6.67 -4.02
CA LEU A 346 -3.96 -5.97 -3.28
C LEU A 346 -4.87 -5.18 -4.21
N ALA A 347 -4.35 -4.55 -5.27
CA ALA A 347 -5.15 -3.83 -6.26
C ALA A 347 -6.15 -4.76 -6.99
N GLU A 348 -5.76 -5.96 -7.40
CA GLU A 348 -6.62 -6.96 -8.06
C GLU A 348 -7.86 -7.32 -7.21
N THR A 349 -7.67 -7.36 -5.90
CA THR A 349 -8.70 -7.80 -4.94
C THR A 349 -9.36 -6.64 -4.19
N TRP A 350 -8.95 -5.39 -4.47
CA TRP A 350 -9.49 -4.21 -3.79
C TRP A 350 -10.94 -3.94 -4.21
N THR A 351 -11.84 -3.87 -3.24
CA THR A 351 -13.29 -3.70 -3.48
C THR A 351 -13.78 -2.28 -3.22
N LYS A 352 -13.04 -1.47 -2.46
CA LYS A 352 -13.40 -0.09 -2.15
C LYS A 352 -13.18 0.82 -3.37
N GLN A 353 -13.85 1.97 -3.34
CA GLN A 353 -13.68 3.05 -4.31
C GLN A 353 -13.70 4.40 -3.57
N GLN A 354 -12.58 4.74 -2.96
CA GLN A 354 -12.37 5.93 -2.14
C GLN A 354 -11.87 7.09 -3.01
N THR A 355 -12.71 8.11 -3.15
CA THR A 355 -12.48 9.27 -4.01
C THR A 355 -12.68 10.57 -3.23
N TYR A 356 -12.53 11.72 -3.88
CA TYR A 356 -12.87 13.01 -3.27
C TYR A 356 -14.36 13.08 -2.92
N ALA A 357 -15.24 12.47 -3.73
CA ALA A 357 -16.68 12.58 -3.59
C ALA A 357 -17.24 11.93 -2.31
N ASN A 358 -16.54 10.93 -1.77
CA ASN A 358 -16.90 10.24 -0.52
C ASN A 358 -15.86 10.45 0.60
N LEU A 359 -15.05 11.51 0.51
CA LEU A 359 -14.12 11.90 1.57
C LEU A 359 -14.89 12.40 2.80
N ALA A 360 -14.64 11.79 3.95
CA ALA A 360 -15.10 12.25 5.24
C ALA A 360 -14.10 13.23 5.85
N SER A 361 -14.58 14.19 6.63
CA SER A 361 -13.72 15.08 7.38
C SER A 361 -14.38 15.54 8.68
N VAL A 362 -13.58 15.67 9.73
CA VAL A 362 -13.92 16.36 10.98
C VAL A 362 -12.80 17.34 11.32
N SER A 363 -13.16 18.55 11.73
CA SER A 363 -12.20 19.57 12.15
C SER A 363 -12.58 20.09 13.53
N GLN A 364 -11.58 20.24 14.41
CA GLN A 364 -11.75 20.73 15.78
C GLN A 364 -10.59 21.66 16.15
N SER A 365 -10.92 22.74 16.86
CA SER A 365 -9.96 23.75 17.31
C SER A 365 -10.03 23.91 18.82
N VAL A 366 -8.90 24.28 19.43
CA VAL A 366 -8.81 24.59 20.86
C VAL A 366 -8.02 25.86 21.09
N ASP A 367 -8.54 26.74 21.95
CA ASP A 367 -7.80 27.88 22.49
C ASP A 367 -6.92 27.40 23.65
N ILE A 368 -5.63 27.73 23.62
CA ILE A 368 -4.61 27.15 24.51
C ILE A 368 -4.04 28.22 25.44
N ASP A 369 -3.63 29.37 24.90
CA ASP A 369 -3.07 30.51 25.65
C ASP A 369 -1.89 30.13 26.59
N GLN A 370 -1.00 29.23 26.18
CA GLN A 370 0.16 28.80 26.98
C GLN A 370 1.45 29.51 26.58
N THR A 371 2.13 30.12 27.55
CA THR A 371 3.44 30.75 27.34
C THR A 371 4.58 29.75 27.55
N LEU A 372 5.45 29.63 26.55
CA LEU A 372 6.73 28.93 26.63
C LEU A 372 7.85 29.91 27.00
N VAL A 373 8.77 29.49 27.87
CA VAL A 373 9.92 30.30 28.28
C VAL A 373 11.15 29.40 28.45
N ALA A 374 12.20 29.67 27.67
CA ALA A 374 13.42 28.87 27.68
C ALA A 374 13.98 28.68 29.10
N GLY A 375 14.21 27.42 29.49
CA GLY A 375 14.83 27.02 30.76
C GLY A 375 13.90 27.05 31.98
N SER A 376 12.65 27.52 31.86
CA SER A 376 11.70 27.60 32.97
C SER A 376 10.31 27.07 32.67
N LYS A 377 9.91 27.07 31.40
CA LYS A 377 8.66 26.53 30.86
C LYS A 377 8.91 26.00 29.44
N ASP A 378 9.66 24.90 29.37
CA ASP A 378 10.11 24.29 28.11
C ASP A 378 9.11 23.29 27.52
N HIS A 379 7.89 23.21 28.06
CA HIS A 379 6.83 22.32 27.59
C HIS A 379 5.48 23.03 27.65
N ALA A 380 4.68 22.84 26.60
CA ALA A 380 3.27 23.20 26.53
C ALA A 380 2.50 22.04 25.91
N SER A 381 1.25 21.86 26.32
CA SER A 381 0.42 20.74 25.88
C SER A 381 -1.02 21.18 25.66
N ALA A 382 -1.66 20.62 24.63
CA ALA A 382 -3.06 20.85 24.31
C ALA A 382 -3.77 19.52 24.07
N THR A 383 -5.03 19.44 24.51
CA THR A 383 -5.90 18.29 24.22
C THR A 383 -7.11 18.74 23.42
N ILE A 384 -7.49 17.93 22.43
CA ILE A 384 -8.65 18.19 21.57
C ILE A 384 -9.55 16.96 21.58
N GLU A 385 -10.81 17.15 21.94
CA GLU A 385 -11.82 16.10 21.93
C GLU A 385 -12.51 16.03 20.56
N VAL A 386 -12.41 14.88 19.90
CA VAL A 386 -13.09 14.61 18.64
C VAL A 386 -14.23 13.65 18.90
N GLY A 387 -15.47 14.09 18.69
CA GLY A 387 -16.66 13.26 18.92
C GLY A 387 -17.15 12.45 17.72
N GLN A 388 -16.65 12.75 16.51
CA GLN A 388 -17.03 12.02 15.29
C GLN A 388 -15.98 10.97 14.98
N ASN A 389 -16.43 9.79 14.58
CA ASN A 389 -15.54 8.70 14.22
C ASN A 389 -15.39 8.55 12.70
N ILE A 390 -14.15 8.55 12.25
CA ILE A 390 -13.68 8.43 10.87
C ILE A 390 -12.52 7.44 10.91
N ALA A 391 -12.54 6.47 10.00
CA ALA A 391 -11.37 5.64 9.74
C ALA A 391 -10.30 6.53 9.11
N ILE A 392 -9.24 6.82 9.86
CA ILE A 392 -8.27 7.86 9.55
C ILE A 392 -7.48 7.49 8.29
N GLU A 393 -7.30 8.47 7.41
CA GLU A 393 -6.33 8.42 6.31
C GLU A 393 -5.26 9.49 6.48
N HIS A 394 -5.65 10.73 6.81
CA HIS A 394 -4.73 11.83 7.10
C HIS A 394 -5.17 12.63 8.33
N VAL A 395 -4.20 13.16 9.06
CA VAL A 395 -4.41 14.10 10.17
C VAL A 395 -3.59 15.36 9.95
N GLN A 396 -4.27 16.43 9.57
CA GLN A 396 -3.67 17.74 9.41
C GLN A 396 -3.72 18.54 10.72
N VAL A 397 -2.62 19.21 11.06
CA VAL A 397 -2.49 20.02 12.28
C VAL A 397 -2.03 21.43 11.92
N ALA A 398 -2.92 22.40 12.11
CA ALA A 398 -2.59 23.82 12.05
C ALA A 398 -2.27 24.33 13.46
N LEU A 399 -1.12 25.00 13.63
CA LEU A 399 -0.69 25.56 14.91
C LEU A 399 -0.61 27.08 14.79
N ASP A 400 -1.10 27.87 15.75
CA ASP A 400 -0.62 29.26 15.95
C ASP A 400 0.40 29.25 17.10
N LEU A 401 1.65 28.93 16.74
CA LEU A 401 2.77 28.88 17.67
C LEU A 401 3.80 29.97 17.34
N ARG A 402 3.94 30.89 18.27
CA ARG A 402 4.92 31.98 18.18
C ARG A 402 6.17 31.60 18.93
N TRP A 403 7.24 31.33 18.19
CA TRP A 403 8.57 31.07 18.72
C TRP A 403 9.60 31.57 17.70
N ALA A 404 10.66 32.25 18.16
CA ALA A 404 11.55 32.98 17.28
C ALA A 404 12.51 32.09 16.47
N ASP A 405 12.82 30.89 16.98
CA ASP A 405 13.70 29.91 16.34
C ASP A 405 13.04 28.53 16.33
N THR A 406 12.20 28.27 15.33
CA THR A 406 11.38 27.05 15.25
C THR A 406 12.20 25.76 15.22
N GLY A 407 13.49 25.83 14.89
CA GLY A 407 14.41 24.69 14.98
C GLY A 407 14.66 24.21 16.42
N ASP A 408 14.42 25.05 17.43
CA ASP A 408 14.51 24.65 18.84
C ASP A 408 13.31 23.82 19.31
N LEU A 409 12.26 23.66 18.50
CA LEU A 409 11.01 23.03 18.90
C LEU A 409 10.91 21.58 18.41
N ASP A 410 10.36 20.73 19.27
CA ASP A 410 9.72 19.48 18.85
C ASP A 410 8.22 19.61 19.06
N VAL A 411 7.44 19.22 18.05
CA VAL A 411 5.99 19.14 18.16
C VAL A 411 5.57 17.70 17.90
N TYR A 412 4.85 17.11 18.83
CA TYR A 412 4.30 15.76 18.73
C TYR A 412 2.78 15.79 18.68
N LEU A 413 2.22 14.90 17.88
CA LEU A 413 0.80 14.58 17.82
C LEU A 413 0.61 13.15 18.35
N THR A 414 -0.33 12.97 19.26
CA THR A 414 -0.75 11.65 19.77
C THR A 414 -2.23 11.41 19.49
N SER A 415 -2.54 10.30 18.84
CA SER A 415 -3.90 9.86 18.55
C SER A 415 -4.60 9.24 19.78
N PRO A 416 -5.94 9.11 19.77
CA PRO A 416 -6.70 8.42 20.81
C PRO A 416 -6.26 6.97 21.03
N ASP A 417 -5.84 6.29 19.95
CA ASP A 417 -5.36 4.90 19.98
C ASP A 417 -3.88 4.79 20.42
N GLY A 418 -3.22 5.92 20.71
CA GLY A 418 -1.89 6.00 21.33
C GLY A 418 -0.72 6.19 20.36
N THR A 419 -0.98 6.32 19.06
CA THR A 419 0.07 6.56 18.06
C THR A 419 0.62 7.95 18.20
N THR A 420 1.95 8.04 18.42
CA THR A 420 2.65 9.32 18.59
C THR A 420 3.63 9.56 17.45
N VAL A 421 3.57 10.75 16.85
CA VAL A 421 4.40 11.16 15.72
C VAL A 421 4.90 12.58 15.88
N ARG A 422 6.13 12.85 15.44
CA ARG A 422 6.73 14.18 15.43
C ARG A 422 6.36 14.92 14.15
N LEU A 423 5.84 16.13 14.26
CA LEU A 423 5.45 16.98 13.14
C LEU A 423 6.54 17.98 12.75
N VAL A 424 7.31 18.44 13.74
CA VAL A 424 8.37 19.44 13.59
C VAL A 424 9.72 18.82 13.97
N TYR A 425 10.60 18.77 12.98
CA TYR A 425 11.97 18.23 13.03
C TYR A 425 13.02 19.36 13.08
N ASP A 426 14.29 18.98 13.06
CA ASP A 426 15.39 19.95 13.10
C ASP A 426 15.37 20.87 11.88
N LEU A 427 15.41 22.18 12.14
CA LEU A 427 15.65 23.21 11.12
C LEU A 427 17.10 23.68 11.21
N PRO A 428 17.82 23.87 10.08
CA PRO A 428 19.17 24.41 10.11
C PRO A 428 19.19 25.82 10.70
N TYR A 429 20.23 26.12 11.46
CA TYR A 429 20.43 27.42 12.10
C TYR A 429 20.41 28.56 11.06
N GLY A 430 19.37 29.41 11.11
CA GLY A 430 19.25 30.58 10.22
C GLY A 430 17.91 30.69 9.48
N ASP A 431 17.16 29.58 9.35
CA ASP A 431 15.78 29.59 8.84
C ASP A 431 14.83 30.04 9.94
N ARG A 432 14.87 31.34 10.23
CA ARG A 432 13.94 32.02 11.13
C ARG A 432 12.61 32.21 10.42
N ALA A 433 11.89 31.10 10.16
CA ALA A 433 10.47 31.17 9.91
C ALA A 433 9.85 31.76 11.18
N GLY A 434 9.51 33.05 11.16
CA GLY A 434 9.01 33.76 12.32
C GLY A 434 7.67 33.17 12.78
N GLY A 435 7.72 32.16 13.65
CA GLY A 435 6.58 31.41 14.18
C GLY A 435 5.94 30.44 13.18
N LEU A 436 5.55 29.26 13.65
CA LEU A 436 4.65 28.35 12.94
C LEU A 436 3.23 28.93 13.06
N ARG A 437 2.94 30.02 12.35
CA ARG A 437 1.64 30.69 12.44
C ARG A 437 0.70 30.14 11.38
N ASN A 438 -0.25 29.33 11.82
CA ASN A 438 -1.26 28.63 11.03
C ASN A 438 -0.72 27.74 9.91
N PHE A 439 0.58 27.46 9.90
CA PHE A 439 1.14 26.47 8.97
C PHE A 439 0.52 25.11 9.28
N VAL A 440 0.15 24.39 8.22
CA VAL A 440 -0.56 23.11 8.31
C VAL A 440 0.43 21.99 8.07
N PHE A 441 0.66 21.19 9.11
CA PHE A 441 1.39 19.93 9.00
C PHE A 441 0.42 18.80 8.67
N ASP A 442 0.91 17.70 8.09
CA ASP A 442 0.13 16.47 7.90
C ASP A 442 0.79 15.27 8.57
N SER A 443 -0.01 14.25 8.85
CA SER A 443 0.47 12.93 9.21
C SER A 443 -0.39 11.83 8.63
N VAL A 444 0.27 10.81 8.09
CA VAL A 444 -0.35 9.55 7.69
C VAL A 444 -0.23 8.46 8.78
N ALA A 445 0.59 8.66 9.82
CA ALA A 445 1.00 7.59 10.75
C ALA A 445 -0.16 6.85 11.45
N SER A 446 -1.30 7.50 11.62
CA SER A 446 -2.52 6.93 12.21
C SER A 446 -3.49 6.31 11.17
N LEU A 447 -3.05 6.01 9.93
CA LEU A 447 -3.87 5.35 8.92
C LEU A 447 -4.55 4.09 9.50
N GLY A 448 -5.87 4.00 9.35
CA GLY A 448 -6.68 2.87 9.82
C GLY A 448 -7.11 2.94 11.29
N GLU A 449 -6.61 3.89 12.07
CA GLU A 449 -7.12 4.16 13.42
C GLU A 449 -8.48 4.87 13.41
N GLN A 450 -9.09 4.97 14.58
CA GLN A 450 -10.37 5.61 14.78
C GLN A 450 -10.18 7.05 15.31
N SER A 451 -10.84 8.02 14.67
CA SER A 451 -10.61 9.44 14.98
C SER A 451 -11.23 9.93 16.29
N ALA A 452 -12.22 9.21 16.82
CA ALA A 452 -12.95 9.65 18.00
C ALA A 452 -12.14 9.47 19.29
N GLY A 453 -12.15 10.49 20.14
CA GLY A 453 -11.47 10.50 21.44
C GLY A 453 -10.55 11.70 21.62
N THR A 454 -9.65 11.57 22.60
CA THR A 454 -8.74 12.64 23.00
C THR A 454 -7.48 12.61 22.15
N TRP A 455 -7.26 13.67 21.38
CA TRP A 455 -6.00 13.96 20.70
C TRP A 455 -5.12 14.84 21.59
N THR A 456 -3.81 14.60 21.58
CA THR A 456 -2.84 15.42 22.34
C THR A 456 -1.80 16.03 21.39
N ILE A 457 -1.50 17.31 21.58
CA ILE A 457 -0.41 18.02 20.91
C ILE A 457 0.56 18.49 21.99
N ASP A 458 1.80 18.01 21.94
CA ASP A 458 2.86 18.41 22.85
C ASP A 458 3.93 19.22 22.13
N VAL A 459 4.32 20.36 22.72
CA VAL A 459 5.35 21.26 22.22
C VAL A 459 6.47 21.33 23.24
N TYR A 460 7.69 20.91 22.85
CA TYR A 460 8.88 20.94 23.68
C TYR A 460 9.92 21.91 23.13
N ASN A 461 10.54 22.70 24.00
CA ASN A 461 11.75 23.46 23.69
C ASN A 461 12.99 22.60 24.03
N ARG A 462 13.80 22.32 23.02
CA ARG A 462 15.06 21.56 23.15
C ARG A 462 16.25 22.41 23.58
N ASN A 463 16.12 23.72 23.47
CA ASN A 463 17.18 24.66 23.80
C ASN A 463 16.80 25.50 25.04
N PRO A 464 16.99 24.97 26.26
CA PRO A 464 16.67 25.69 27.49
C PRO A 464 17.55 26.92 27.73
N GLN A 465 18.53 27.17 26.86
CA GLN A 465 19.42 28.33 26.90
C GLN A 465 19.15 29.34 25.76
N ALA A 466 18.09 29.12 24.98
CA ALA A 466 17.68 30.05 23.93
C ALA A 466 17.42 31.45 24.51
N THR A 467 17.92 32.48 23.83
CA THR A 467 17.81 33.88 24.28
C THR A 467 17.28 34.78 23.17
N GLU A 468 16.53 35.81 23.58
CA GLU A 468 16.17 36.93 22.73
C GLU A 468 17.42 37.77 22.39
N LYS A 469 17.28 38.70 21.42
CA LYS A 469 18.37 39.61 21.03
C LYS A 469 18.90 40.47 22.18
N ASP A 470 18.10 40.72 23.22
CA ASP A 470 18.49 41.51 24.39
C ASP A 470 19.13 40.67 25.51
N GLY A 471 19.28 39.35 25.30
CA GLY A 471 19.89 38.41 26.25
C GLY A 471 18.93 37.86 27.31
N THR A 472 17.63 38.22 27.27
CA THR A 472 16.61 37.56 28.08
C THR A 472 16.29 36.17 27.56
N ALA A 473 15.73 35.30 28.41
CA ALA A 473 15.31 33.97 27.98
C ALA A 473 14.26 34.08 26.86
N MET A 474 14.42 33.29 25.80
CA MET A 474 13.47 33.28 24.69
C MET A 474 12.07 32.92 25.20
N SER A 475 11.07 33.62 24.70
CA SER A 475 9.68 33.36 25.07
C SER A 475 8.79 33.22 23.85
N GLY A 476 7.77 32.39 23.98
CA GLY A 476 6.80 32.14 22.93
C GLY A 476 5.40 31.92 23.47
N LEU A 477 4.45 31.82 22.55
CA LEU A 477 3.05 31.64 22.86
C LEU A 477 2.46 30.56 21.95
N PHE A 478 1.97 29.48 22.57
CA PHE A 478 1.09 28.51 21.93
C PHE A 478 -0.34 29.01 22.10
N GLN A 479 -0.86 29.64 21.05
CA GLN A 479 -2.11 30.40 21.10
C GLN A 479 -3.31 29.48 20.90
N ASP A 480 -3.32 28.75 19.80
CA ASP A 480 -4.37 27.81 19.41
C ASP A 480 -3.82 26.71 18.51
N ALA A 481 -4.61 25.64 18.37
CA ALA A 481 -4.36 24.54 17.45
C ALA A 481 -5.66 24.08 16.83
N THR A 482 -5.59 23.64 15.57
CA THR A 482 -6.69 23.00 14.86
C THR A 482 -6.23 21.67 14.29
N ILE A 483 -6.98 20.62 14.55
CA ILE A 483 -6.83 19.33 13.89
C ILE A 483 -7.92 19.16 12.83
N THR A 484 -7.54 18.70 11.65
CA THR A 484 -8.48 18.29 10.60
C THR A 484 -8.14 16.87 10.20
N ILE A 485 -9.06 15.97 10.50
CA ILE A 485 -8.92 14.55 10.23
C ILE A 485 -9.73 14.26 8.98
N THR A 486 -9.14 13.55 8.02
CA THR A 486 -9.82 13.10 6.82
C THR A 486 -9.68 11.59 6.65
N GLY A 487 -10.67 11.00 6.01
CA GLY A 487 -10.67 9.57 5.74
C GLY A 487 -12.05 9.07 5.33
N SER A 488 -12.41 7.88 5.78
CA SER A 488 -13.68 7.26 5.43
C SER A 488 -14.68 7.34 6.58
N LYS A 489 -15.93 7.75 6.28
CA LYS A 489 -16.99 7.78 7.29
C LYS A 489 -17.15 6.38 7.83
N GLN A 490 -17.27 6.25 9.15
CA GLN A 490 -17.74 5.02 9.74
C GLN A 490 -19.20 4.81 9.33
N ALA A 491 -19.40 4.02 8.28
CA ALA A 491 -20.70 3.58 7.79
C ALA A 491 -20.63 2.18 7.17
N MET A 492 -19.55 1.45 7.36
CA MET A 492 -19.41 0.10 6.84
C MET A 492 -18.98 -0.72 8.04
N ALA A 493 -19.89 -1.54 8.53
CA ALA A 493 -19.51 -2.66 9.37
C ALA A 493 -18.60 -3.62 8.55
N ASP A 494 -18.68 -3.53 7.21
CA ASP A 494 -17.82 -4.19 6.23
C ASP A 494 -16.33 -3.79 6.34
N ASP A 495 -15.55 -4.60 7.05
CA ASP A 495 -14.11 -4.47 7.18
C ASP A 495 -13.33 -5.28 6.13
N THR A 496 -12.08 -4.88 5.95
CA THR A 496 -11.09 -5.66 5.21
C THR A 496 -9.84 -5.81 6.06
N TYR A 497 -9.52 -7.06 6.37
CA TYR A 497 -8.37 -7.50 7.14
C TYR A 497 -7.27 -7.96 6.18
N ALA A 498 -6.29 -7.09 5.95
CA ALA A 498 -5.23 -7.33 4.99
C ALA A 498 -4.08 -8.13 5.62
N TYR A 499 -3.56 -9.11 4.89
CA TYR A 499 -2.42 -9.92 5.28
C TYR A 499 -1.35 -9.95 4.18
N THR A 500 -0.08 -9.84 4.58
CA THR A 500 1.10 -9.93 3.72
C THR A 500 2.06 -10.99 4.25
N ASP A 501 3.11 -11.31 3.50
CA ASP A 501 4.16 -12.23 3.96
C ASP A 501 4.88 -11.75 5.24
N GLU A 502 4.83 -10.45 5.56
CA GLU A 502 5.35 -9.92 6.81
C GLU A 502 4.63 -10.49 8.04
N PHE A 503 3.35 -10.90 7.91
CA PHE A 503 2.65 -11.61 9.00
C PHE A 503 3.38 -12.89 9.39
N GLY A 504 3.97 -13.57 8.40
CA GLY A 504 4.79 -14.75 8.59
C GLY A 504 6.04 -14.50 9.42
N MET A 505 6.52 -13.24 9.50
CA MET A 505 7.69 -12.86 10.29
C MET A 505 7.44 -12.82 11.81
N LEU A 506 6.18 -12.92 12.24
CA LEU A 506 5.78 -12.95 13.64
C LEU A 506 5.86 -14.38 14.20
N TYR A 507 7.05 -14.98 14.28
CA TYR A 507 7.16 -16.41 14.62
C TYR A 507 6.94 -16.75 16.11
N SER A 508 7.10 -15.79 17.03
CA SER A 508 6.87 -15.99 18.47
C SER A 508 6.82 -14.66 19.24
N GLY A 509 6.26 -14.69 20.46
CA GLY A 509 6.27 -13.56 21.38
C GLY A 509 4.90 -12.93 21.62
N SER A 510 4.89 -11.84 22.39
CA SER A 510 3.67 -11.13 22.78
C SER A 510 2.94 -10.48 21.59
N ASP A 511 3.68 -10.06 20.57
CA ASP A 511 3.10 -9.44 19.37
C ASP A 511 2.32 -10.46 18.52
N LEU A 512 2.90 -11.64 18.27
CA LEU A 512 2.16 -12.76 17.65
C LEU A 512 0.90 -13.14 18.45
N ALA A 513 1.00 -13.19 19.79
CA ALA A 513 -0.14 -13.52 20.64
C ALA A 513 -1.27 -12.47 20.53
N ALA A 514 -0.93 -11.21 20.29
CA ALA A 514 -1.90 -10.14 20.09
C ALA A 514 -2.55 -10.18 18.69
N ARG A 515 -1.83 -10.69 17.67
CA ARG A 515 -2.23 -10.63 16.25
C ARG A 515 -2.79 -11.93 15.66
N SER A 516 -2.71 -13.05 16.39
CA SER A 516 -3.13 -14.38 15.90
C SER A 516 -4.61 -14.71 16.13
N THR A 517 -5.41 -13.72 16.55
CA THR A 517 -6.86 -13.85 16.68
C THR A 517 -7.53 -12.73 15.92
N LEU A 518 -8.31 -13.08 14.90
CA LEU A 518 -9.19 -12.17 14.20
C LEU A 518 -10.54 -12.15 14.90
N LYS A 519 -10.99 -10.96 15.27
CA LYS A 519 -12.27 -10.75 15.95
C LYS A 519 -12.96 -9.55 15.32
N ASP A 520 -13.99 -9.85 14.56
CA ASP A 520 -14.98 -8.89 14.11
C ASP A 520 -16.23 -8.99 15.03
N THR A 521 -16.81 -7.85 15.38
CA THR A 521 -17.99 -7.80 16.27
C THR A 521 -19.01 -6.73 15.90
N ASP A 522 -18.76 -5.92 14.87
CA ASP A 522 -19.70 -4.92 14.38
C ASP A 522 -20.58 -5.44 13.24
N GLY A 523 -20.32 -6.66 12.75
CA GLY A 523 -21.08 -7.30 11.67
C GLY A 523 -20.75 -6.66 10.34
N GLY A 524 -21.62 -6.82 9.33
CA GLY A 524 -21.34 -6.30 7.99
C GLY A 524 -21.01 -7.42 7.01
N ILE A 525 -20.32 -7.06 5.93
CA ILE A 525 -19.76 -7.97 4.94
C ILE A 525 -18.25 -7.86 4.99
N ASP A 526 -17.62 -8.79 5.69
CA ASP A 526 -16.22 -8.69 6.06
C ASP A 526 -15.32 -9.56 5.19
N THR A 527 -14.07 -9.13 5.03
CA THR A 527 -13.13 -9.76 4.11
C THR A 527 -11.78 -10.03 4.78
N ILE A 528 -11.33 -11.28 4.73
CA ILE A 528 -9.90 -11.60 4.88
C ILE A 528 -9.25 -11.44 3.50
N ASN A 529 -8.33 -10.49 3.36
CA ASN A 529 -7.58 -10.30 2.11
C ASN A 529 -6.11 -10.66 2.32
N ALA A 530 -5.73 -11.85 1.87
CA ALA A 530 -4.36 -12.38 1.88
C ALA A 530 -3.74 -12.39 0.46
N ALA A 531 -4.20 -11.53 -0.46
CA ALA A 531 -3.71 -11.51 -1.83
C ALA A 531 -2.21 -11.22 -1.94
N ALA A 532 -1.64 -10.49 -0.98
CA ALA A 532 -0.20 -10.19 -0.90
C ALA A 532 0.63 -11.30 -0.23
N VAL A 533 0.07 -12.48 0.03
CA VAL A 533 0.78 -13.62 0.60
C VAL A 533 1.24 -14.54 -0.53
N THR A 534 2.52 -14.88 -0.56
CA THR A 534 3.08 -15.77 -1.61
C THR A 534 3.05 -17.24 -1.21
N ALA A 535 2.96 -17.54 0.09
CA ALA A 535 2.86 -18.89 0.61
C ALA A 535 1.42 -19.42 0.63
N GLY A 536 1.28 -20.75 0.51
CA GLY A 536 -0.02 -21.44 0.62
C GLY A 536 -0.77 -21.11 1.92
N SER A 537 -1.95 -20.52 1.76
CA SER A 537 -2.90 -20.14 2.79
C SER A 537 -4.03 -21.16 2.91
N PHE A 538 -4.43 -21.44 4.14
CA PHE A 538 -5.64 -22.21 4.45
C PHE A 538 -6.60 -21.26 5.16
N ILE A 539 -7.73 -20.91 4.54
CA ILE A 539 -8.70 -19.98 5.13
C ILE A 539 -10.04 -20.70 5.27
N ASP A 540 -10.50 -20.82 6.51
CA ASP A 540 -11.78 -21.46 6.85
C ASP A 540 -12.72 -20.46 7.51
N LEU A 541 -13.76 -20.05 6.77
CA LEU A 541 -14.80 -19.14 7.23
C LEU A 541 -15.95 -19.87 7.95
N SER A 542 -16.02 -21.20 7.86
CA SER A 542 -17.05 -22.00 8.52
C SER A 542 -16.88 -22.07 10.05
N GLY A 543 -15.66 -21.80 10.52
CA GLY A 543 -15.25 -21.96 11.93
C GLY A 543 -14.97 -23.42 12.32
N GLY A 544 -14.91 -24.34 11.35
CA GLY A 544 -14.63 -25.76 11.59
C GLY A 544 -13.17 -26.03 11.99
N MET A 545 -12.24 -25.30 11.39
CA MET A 545 -10.80 -25.37 11.63
C MET A 545 -10.21 -23.96 11.83
N LYS A 546 -8.98 -23.89 12.33
CA LYS A 546 -8.24 -22.63 12.38
C LYS A 546 -7.59 -22.37 11.04
N SER A 547 -7.77 -21.15 10.53
CA SER A 547 -7.06 -20.65 9.36
C SER A 547 -5.55 -20.61 9.58
N LYS A 548 -4.79 -20.58 8.50
CA LYS A 548 -3.34 -20.43 8.46
C LYS A 548 -2.96 -19.52 7.29
N ILE A 549 -2.39 -18.36 7.59
CA ILE A 549 -1.99 -17.35 6.61
C ILE A 549 -0.52 -17.02 6.84
N ALA A 550 0.28 -16.95 5.77
CA ALA A 550 1.73 -16.72 5.83
C ALA A 550 2.46 -17.65 6.84
N GLY A 551 1.99 -18.88 7.00
CA GLY A 551 2.55 -19.84 7.97
C GLY A 551 2.01 -19.74 9.40
N ILE A 552 1.33 -18.65 9.77
CA ILE A 552 0.80 -18.40 11.11
C ILE A 552 -0.63 -18.91 11.24
N THR A 553 -0.92 -19.62 12.33
CA THR A 553 -2.29 -20.04 12.67
C THR A 553 -3.10 -18.83 13.14
N LEU A 554 -4.20 -18.57 12.45
CA LEU A 554 -5.14 -17.49 12.73
C LEU A 554 -6.45 -18.08 13.26
N ALA A 555 -6.84 -17.68 14.48
CA ALA A 555 -8.16 -18.00 15.00
C ALA A 555 -9.16 -16.93 14.53
N VAL A 556 -10.08 -17.30 13.64
CA VAL A 556 -11.22 -16.44 13.28
C VAL A 556 -12.31 -16.69 14.31
N THR A 557 -12.64 -15.67 15.10
CA THR A 557 -13.66 -15.76 16.14
C THR A 557 -14.90 -15.00 15.69
N ALA A 558 -16.09 -15.59 15.94
CA ALA A 558 -17.43 -15.06 15.68
C ALA A 558 -18.15 -15.43 14.36
N ASN A 559 -17.53 -16.15 13.41
CA ASN A 559 -18.19 -16.56 12.14
C ASN A 559 -18.92 -15.41 11.41
N THR A 560 -18.38 -14.20 11.51
CA THR A 560 -18.92 -12.97 10.89
C THR A 560 -18.13 -12.53 9.66
N ILE A 561 -17.24 -13.39 9.14
CA ILE A 561 -16.46 -13.09 7.94
C ILE A 561 -17.06 -13.85 6.77
N GLU A 562 -17.49 -13.12 5.74
CA GLU A 562 -18.16 -13.66 4.56
C GLU A 562 -17.19 -13.89 3.40
N ASN A 563 -16.09 -13.15 3.31
CA ASN A 563 -15.23 -13.17 2.14
C ASN A 563 -13.79 -13.54 2.47
N ALA A 564 -13.14 -14.25 1.55
CA ALA A 564 -11.74 -14.59 1.64
C ALA A 564 -11.06 -14.49 0.28
N PHE A 565 -10.00 -13.70 0.21
CA PHE A 565 -9.11 -13.62 -0.95
C PHE A 565 -7.74 -14.15 -0.55
N SER A 566 -7.20 -15.11 -1.29
CA SER A 566 -5.83 -15.61 -1.11
C SER A 566 -4.92 -15.19 -2.26
N GLY A 567 -3.68 -15.67 -2.26
CA GLY A 567 -2.54 -15.03 -2.92
C GLY A 567 -1.94 -15.86 -4.04
N ASP A 568 -0.61 -15.88 -4.12
CA ASP A 568 0.13 -16.57 -5.20
C ASP A 568 0.48 -18.04 -4.83
N GLY A 569 -0.12 -18.55 -3.75
CA GLY A 569 0.25 -19.79 -3.08
C GLY A 569 -0.33 -21.06 -3.70
N LYS A 570 -0.48 -22.09 -2.87
CA LYS A 570 -1.38 -23.22 -3.16
C LYS A 570 -2.39 -23.22 -2.05
N ASP A 571 -3.49 -22.55 -2.32
CA ASP A 571 -4.40 -22.06 -1.32
C ASP A 571 -5.58 -23.02 -1.15
N THR A 572 -6.17 -22.98 0.03
CA THR A 572 -7.39 -23.74 0.34
C THR A 572 -8.39 -22.84 1.02
N LEU A 573 -9.53 -22.63 0.38
CA LEU A 573 -10.61 -21.78 0.86
C LEU A 573 -11.85 -22.61 1.20
N ILE A 574 -12.44 -22.34 2.36
CA ILE A 574 -13.71 -22.93 2.82
C ILE A 574 -14.66 -21.79 3.19
N GLY A 575 -15.80 -21.71 2.48
CA GLY A 575 -16.85 -20.75 2.78
C GLY A 575 -17.62 -21.07 4.05
N SER A 576 -18.42 -20.11 4.52
CA SER A 576 -19.32 -20.27 5.66
C SER A 576 -20.66 -20.88 5.22
N LYS A 577 -21.77 -20.52 5.85
CA LYS A 577 -23.12 -20.85 5.33
C LYS A 577 -23.83 -19.62 4.75
N ALA A 578 -23.18 -18.46 4.84
CA ALA A 578 -23.65 -17.21 4.26
C ALA A 578 -23.22 -17.12 2.80
N ASP A 579 -23.71 -16.12 2.09
CA ASP A 579 -23.28 -15.83 0.73
C ASP A 579 -21.82 -15.36 0.77
N ASN A 580 -20.89 -16.14 0.19
CA ASN A 580 -19.46 -15.85 0.25
C ASN A 580 -18.89 -15.36 -1.09
N VAL A 581 -17.88 -14.49 -1.04
CA VAL A 581 -16.97 -14.24 -2.18
C VAL A 581 -15.61 -14.82 -1.87
N LEU A 582 -15.24 -15.89 -2.57
CA LEU A 582 -13.98 -16.60 -2.41
C LEU A 582 -13.12 -16.45 -3.67
N ARG A 583 -11.92 -15.88 -3.54
CA ARG A 583 -10.97 -15.72 -4.65
C ARG A 583 -9.63 -16.34 -4.28
N ALA A 584 -9.21 -17.35 -5.02
CA ALA A 584 -8.03 -18.13 -4.66
C ALA A 584 -6.71 -17.47 -5.12
N GLY A 585 -6.71 -16.74 -6.24
CA GLY A 585 -5.55 -15.98 -6.68
C GLY A 585 -4.78 -16.70 -7.77
N ARG A 586 -3.45 -16.78 -7.63
CA ARG A 586 -2.60 -17.60 -8.51
C ARG A 586 -2.20 -18.84 -7.72
N GLY A 587 -2.09 -19.99 -8.35
CA GLY A 587 -1.79 -21.21 -7.62
C GLY A 587 -2.38 -22.44 -8.25
N ASP A 588 -2.18 -23.61 -7.63
CA ASP A 588 -3.07 -24.74 -7.90
C ASP A 588 -3.94 -24.88 -6.66
N ASP A 589 -5.09 -24.23 -6.66
CA ASP A 589 -5.86 -23.97 -5.46
C ASP A 589 -7.02 -24.94 -5.28
N THR A 590 -7.56 -24.98 -4.05
CA THR A 590 -8.71 -25.82 -3.72
C THR A 590 -9.78 -25.01 -2.99
N ILE A 591 -10.95 -24.88 -3.61
CA ILE A 591 -12.12 -24.26 -2.99
C ILE A 591 -13.10 -25.37 -2.58
N TYR A 592 -13.59 -25.32 -1.35
CA TYR A 592 -14.69 -26.18 -0.89
C TYR A 592 -16.01 -25.43 -1.07
N PHE A 593 -16.94 -26.07 -1.78
CA PHE A 593 -18.29 -25.56 -1.97
C PHE A 593 -19.02 -25.46 -0.62
N SER A 594 -19.71 -24.35 -0.41
CA SER A 594 -20.45 -24.03 0.81
C SER A 594 -21.94 -23.82 0.53
N PHE A 595 -22.74 -23.68 1.60
CA PHE A 595 -24.12 -23.21 1.46
C PHE A 595 -24.12 -21.70 1.22
N GLY A 596 -25.09 -21.19 0.48
CA GLY A 596 -25.20 -19.77 0.15
C GLY A 596 -25.24 -19.53 -1.36
N ASN A 597 -25.43 -18.28 -1.75
CA ASN A 597 -25.22 -17.81 -3.11
C ASN A 597 -23.78 -17.30 -3.23
N ASP A 598 -22.86 -18.20 -3.53
CA ASP A 598 -21.43 -17.85 -3.52
C ASP A 598 -20.93 -17.32 -4.86
N VAL A 599 -19.86 -16.54 -4.81
CA VAL A 599 -19.03 -16.20 -5.96
C VAL A 599 -17.65 -16.81 -5.73
N LEU A 600 -17.31 -17.81 -6.53
CA LEU A 600 -16.08 -18.59 -6.40
C LEU A 600 -15.19 -18.34 -7.61
N ASP A 601 -13.94 -17.94 -7.36
CA ASP A 601 -12.94 -17.70 -8.40
C ASP A 601 -11.65 -18.44 -8.06
N GLY A 602 -11.27 -19.45 -8.84
CA GLY A 602 -9.98 -20.10 -8.67
C GLY A 602 -8.81 -19.27 -9.20
N GLY A 603 -9.05 -18.32 -10.11
CA GLY A 603 -8.02 -17.47 -10.67
C GLY A 603 -7.08 -18.18 -11.64
N GLN A 604 -5.77 -18.04 -11.46
CA GLN A 604 -4.76 -18.57 -12.38
C GLN A 604 -4.10 -19.85 -11.86
N GLY A 605 -4.33 -20.96 -12.57
CA GLY A 605 -3.52 -22.16 -12.48
C GLY A 605 -4.33 -23.41 -12.76
N ASN A 606 -4.18 -24.47 -11.95
CA ASN A 606 -5.02 -25.67 -12.08
C ASN A 606 -5.84 -25.88 -10.81
N ASP A 607 -7.02 -25.27 -10.80
CA ASP A 607 -7.82 -25.09 -9.60
C ASP A 607 -8.90 -26.17 -9.47
N ARG A 608 -9.25 -26.45 -8.22
CA ARG A 608 -10.16 -27.54 -7.85
C ARG A 608 -11.32 -27.02 -7.02
N LEU A 609 -12.54 -27.27 -7.49
CA LEU A 609 -13.75 -27.10 -6.67
C LEU A 609 -14.19 -28.46 -6.12
N ILE A 610 -14.24 -28.58 -4.79
CA ILE A 610 -14.75 -29.77 -4.09
C ILE A 610 -16.21 -29.53 -3.71
N VAL A 611 -17.10 -30.37 -4.23
CA VAL A 611 -18.54 -30.33 -3.98
C VAL A 611 -18.93 -31.59 -3.21
N ASP A 612 -19.33 -31.45 -1.93
CA ASP A 612 -19.76 -32.58 -1.09
C ASP A 612 -21.19 -33.06 -1.42
N ALA A 613 -21.45 -33.26 -2.71
CA ALA A 613 -22.71 -33.75 -3.24
C ALA A 613 -22.45 -34.62 -4.48
N SER A 614 -23.43 -35.44 -4.87
CA SER A 614 -23.34 -36.19 -6.12
C SER A 614 -23.54 -35.28 -7.33
N PHE A 615 -22.95 -35.58 -8.48
CA PHE A 615 -23.20 -34.78 -9.68
C PHE A 615 -24.69 -34.78 -10.07
N GLY A 616 -25.38 -35.90 -9.87
CA GLY A 616 -26.81 -36.03 -10.16
C GLY A 616 -27.74 -35.16 -9.29
N SER A 617 -27.22 -34.54 -8.23
CA SER A 617 -27.99 -33.63 -7.37
C SER A 617 -27.81 -32.15 -7.70
N ILE A 618 -26.97 -31.80 -8.69
CA ILE A 618 -26.78 -30.42 -9.12
C ILE A 618 -27.56 -30.10 -10.40
N THR A 619 -27.93 -28.84 -10.53
CA THR A 619 -28.28 -28.20 -11.81
C THR A 619 -27.20 -27.19 -12.17
N GLY A 620 -26.97 -26.94 -13.46
CA GLY A 620 -26.00 -25.92 -13.85
C GLY A 620 -26.22 -25.35 -15.25
N ARG A 621 -25.49 -24.27 -15.54
CA ARG A 621 -25.40 -23.65 -16.86
C ARG A 621 -24.04 -22.98 -17.01
N VAL A 622 -23.64 -22.76 -18.26
CA VAL A 622 -22.48 -21.93 -18.60
C VAL A 622 -23.00 -20.58 -19.09
N ASP A 623 -22.43 -19.52 -18.56
CA ASP A 623 -22.79 -18.14 -18.82
C ASP A 623 -22.02 -17.62 -20.05
N SER A 624 -22.45 -16.48 -20.60
CA SER A 624 -21.87 -15.96 -21.85
C SER A 624 -20.40 -15.53 -21.73
N ASP A 625 -19.94 -15.30 -20.50
CA ASP A 625 -18.56 -14.98 -20.13
C ASP A 625 -17.71 -16.22 -19.81
N GLY A 626 -18.31 -17.43 -19.87
CA GLY A 626 -17.65 -18.69 -19.55
C GLY A 626 -17.72 -19.08 -18.06
N ALA A 627 -18.34 -18.27 -17.20
CA ALA A 627 -18.59 -18.68 -15.81
C ALA A 627 -19.59 -19.85 -15.76
N ILE A 628 -19.44 -20.76 -14.80
CA ILE A 628 -20.43 -21.80 -14.53
C ILE A 628 -21.32 -21.35 -13.37
N THR A 629 -22.63 -21.30 -13.59
CA THR A 629 -23.59 -21.24 -12.49
C THR A 629 -23.97 -22.65 -12.07
N ILE A 630 -23.72 -23.03 -10.82
CA ILE A 630 -24.18 -24.30 -10.23
C ILE A 630 -25.25 -24.01 -9.17
N SER A 631 -26.32 -24.81 -9.15
CA SER A 631 -27.27 -24.81 -8.04
C SER A 631 -27.44 -26.22 -7.47
N LEU A 632 -27.19 -26.30 -6.17
CA LEU A 632 -27.63 -27.38 -5.31
C LEU A 632 -29.00 -26.98 -4.77
N HIS A 633 -30.06 -27.65 -5.25
CA HIS A 633 -31.47 -27.24 -5.10
C HIS A 633 -31.92 -26.77 -3.69
N ALA A 634 -31.26 -27.24 -2.62
CA ALA A 634 -31.58 -26.88 -1.23
C ALA A 634 -30.54 -25.96 -0.56
N GLU A 635 -29.45 -25.62 -1.25
CA GLU A 635 -28.24 -25.05 -0.63
C GLU A 635 -27.83 -23.68 -1.20
N GLY A 636 -28.34 -23.31 -2.38
CA GLY A 636 -28.10 -21.98 -2.99
C GLY A 636 -27.78 -22.05 -4.48
N VAL A 637 -27.42 -20.90 -5.05
CA VAL A 637 -26.95 -20.76 -6.44
C VAL A 637 -25.62 -20.03 -6.44
N SER A 638 -24.55 -20.71 -6.83
CA SER A 638 -23.20 -20.16 -6.82
C SER A 638 -22.68 -19.94 -8.24
N THR A 639 -21.97 -18.84 -8.44
CA THR A 639 -21.29 -18.47 -9.69
C THR A 639 -19.81 -18.83 -9.55
N ILE A 640 -19.28 -19.59 -10.51
CA ILE A 640 -17.94 -20.17 -10.45
C ILE A 640 -17.15 -19.79 -11.69
N ALA A 641 -15.95 -19.24 -11.50
CA ALA A 641 -14.99 -18.94 -12.55
C ALA A 641 -13.60 -19.49 -12.19
N GLY A 642 -12.72 -19.62 -13.20
CA GLY A 642 -11.33 -20.03 -12.98
C GLY A 642 -11.17 -21.40 -12.30
N ILE A 643 -12.01 -22.40 -12.62
CA ILE A 643 -11.88 -23.76 -12.07
C ILE A 643 -11.73 -24.77 -13.20
N GLU A 644 -10.61 -25.51 -13.20
CA GLU A 644 -10.33 -26.54 -14.19
C GLU A 644 -10.94 -27.89 -13.81
N THR A 645 -11.02 -28.20 -12.50
CA THR A 645 -11.42 -29.53 -12.00
C THR A 645 -12.54 -29.45 -10.96
N PHE A 646 -13.63 -30.16 -11.21
CA PHE A 646 -14.79 -30.28 -10.32
C PHE A 646 -14.84 -31.68 -9.72
N VAL A 647 -14.75 -31.77 -8.39
CA VAL A 647 -14.76 -33.04 -7.65
C VAL A 647 -16.08 -33.16 -6.89
N PHE A 648 -16.94 -34.07 -7.35
CA PHE A 648 -18.17 -34.46 -6.68
C PHE A 648 -17.92 -35.70 -5.81
N SER A 649 -18.84 -36.00 -4.90
CA SER A 649 -18.76 -37.19 -4.03
C SER A 649 -18.73 -38.52 -4.80
N ASP A 650 -19.23 -38.56 -6.04
CA ASP A 650 -19.35 -39.75 -6.88
C ASP A 650 -18.58 -39.68 -8.21
N ALA A 651 -18.02 -38.52 -8.58
CA ALA A 651 -17.37 -38.30 -9.87
C ALA A 651 -16.37 -37.14 -9.85
N THR A 652 -15.51 -37.06 -10.87
CA THR A 652 -14.65 -35.89 -11.12
C THR A 652 -14.75 -35.52 -12.59
N TYR A 653 -14.95 -34.24 -12.86
CA TYR A 653 -15.13 -33.69 -14.21
C TYR A 653 -14.18 -32.52 -14.42
N SER A 654 -13.67 -32.38 -15.65
CA SER A 654 -13.02 -31.13 -16.06
C SER A 654 -14.07 -30.07 -16.41
N TYR A 655 -13.66 -28.79 -16.44
CA TYR A 655 -14.48 -27.71 -17.00
C TYR A 655 -15.01 -28.06 -18.40
N GLY A 656 -14.15 -28.63 -19.25
CA GLY A 656 -14.52 -29.05 -20.61
C GLY A 656 -15.56 -30.18 -20.66
N ASP A 657 -15.57 -31.07 -19.68
CA ASP A 657 -16.61 -32.10 -19.55
C ASP A 657 -17.95 -31.47 -19.18
N LEU A 658 -17.97 -30.55 -18.20
CA LEU A 658 -19.18 -29.88 -17.74
C LEU A 658 -19.78 -28.98 -18.83
N LEU A 659 -18.95 -28.26 -19.59
CA LEU A 659 -19.38 -27.45 -20.73
C LEU A 659 -20.18 -28.28 -21.74
N GLN A 660 -19.65 -29.45 -22.14
CA GLN A 660 -20.34 -30.36 -23.06
C GLN A 660 -21.67 -30.89 -22.48
N MET A 661 -21.72 -31.15 -21.18
CA MET A 661 -22.91 -31.70 -20.53
C MET A 661 -24.05 -30.66 -20.42
N PHE A 662 -23.72 -29.41 -20.07
CA PHE A 662 -24.72 -28.34 -19.92
C PHE A 662 -25.20 -27.80 -21.27
N GLU A 663 -24.34 -27.67 -22.28
CA GLU A 663 -24.73 -27.22 -23.63
C GLU A 663 -25.64 -28.21 -24.38
N HIS A 664 -25.54 -29.52 -24.07
CA HIS A 664 -26.30 -30.58 -24.74
C HIS A 664 -27.55 -31.07 -23.97
N GLY A 665 -28.07 -30.28 -23.01
CA GLY A 665 -29.36 -30.53 -22.36
C GLY A 665 -29.31 -31.42 -21.11
N GLY A 666 -28.13 -31.56 -20.48
CA GLY A 666 -28.02 -32.10 -19.13
C GLY A 666 -28.46 -31.07 -18.09
N ILE A 667 -29.55 -31.36 -17.37
CA ILE A 667 -29.99 -30.73 -16.11
C ILE A 667 -29.71 -29.20 -16.03
N SER A 668 -30.40 -28.42 -16.87
CA SER A 668 -30.22 -26.96 -16.97
C SER A 668 -31.16 -26.16 -16.05
N ILE A 669 -30.64 -25.09 -15.44
CA ILE A 669 -31.46 -24.03 -14.83
C ILE A 669 -32.01 -23.13 -15.98
N PRO A 670 -33.30 -22.77 -16.03
CA PRO A 670 -33.80 -21.82 -17.03
C PRO A 670 -33.12 -20.44 -16.86
N PRO A 671 -32.89 -19.69 -17.96
CA PRO A 671 -32.17 -18.42 -17.93
C PRO A 671 -32.88 -17.37 -17.05
N VAL A 672 -32.12 -16.66 -16.23
CA VAL A 672 -32.61 -15.58 -15.36
C VAL A 672 -32.45 -14.25 -16.10
N GLU A 673 -33.52 -13.70 -16.65
CA GLU A 673 -33.57 -12.27 -17.02
C GLU A 673 -33.74 -11.43 -15.75
N ASN A 674 -32.83 -10.47 -15.55
CA ASN A 674 -32.87 -9.34 -14.59
C ASN A 674 -33.44 -9.64 -13.19
N ARG A 675 -32.59 -9.87 -12.18
CA ARG A 675 -33.01 -9.75 -10.77
C ARG A 675 -32.63 -8.39 -10.18
N PRO A 676 -33.49 -7.82 -9.30
CA PRO A 676 -33.25 -6.53 -8.64
C PRO A 676 -32.29 -6.68 -7.45
N GLU A 677 -31.72 -5.56 -7.02
CA GLU A 677 -30.89 -5.42 -5.81
C GLU A 677 -31.56 -6.05 -4.56
N PRO A 678 -30.77 -6.53 -3.58
CA PRO A 678 -31.29 -7.16 -2.37
C PRO A 678 -32.21 -6.19 -1.60
N ASP A 679 -33.43 -6.64 -1.32
CA ASP A 679 -34.37 -5.94 -0.43
C ASP A 679 -33.85 -5.97 1.02
N PRO A 680 -34.05 -4.90 1.81
CA PRO A 680 -33.62 -4.85 3.21
C PRO A 680 -34.47 -5.77 4.11
N ASP A 681 -33.81 -6.32 5.12
CA ASP A 681 -34.30 -7.32 6.08
C ASP A 681 -35.72 -7.09 6.64
N PRO A 682 -36.51 -8.17 6.87
CA PRO A 682 -37.75 -8.07 7.61
C PRO A 682 -37.53 -8.15 9.14
N GLU A 683 -38.22 -7.26 9.86
CA GLU A 683 -38.29 -7.22 11.33
C GLU A 683 -38.73 -8.54 11.98
N VAL A 684 -38.11 -8.83 13.13
CA VAL A 684 -38.34 -9.94 14.06
C VAL A 684 -39.73 -9.91 14.70
N PRO A 685 -40.36 -11.08 14.92
CA PRO A 685 -41.25 -11.26 16.07
C PRO A 685 -40.78 -12.36 17.05
N ASP A 686 -40.79 -11.96 18.32
CA ASP A 686 -40.68 -12.73 19.56
C ASP A 686 -41.61 -13.96 19.65
N ASN A 687 -41.12 -15.06 20.24
CA ASN A 687 -41.81 -15.84 21.29
C ASN A 687 -40.98 -17.06 21.78
N GLY A 688 -40.55 -17.01 23.05
CA GLY A 688 -40.91 -17.95 24.12
C GLY A 688 -40.53 -19.46 24.09
N ASP A 689 -39.60 -19.81 24.98
CA ASP A 689 -39.66 -20.88 26.01
C ASP A 689 -39.72 -22.39 25.67
N THR A 690 -38.66 -23.13 26.03
CA THR A 690 -38.53 -24.12 27.16
C THR A 690 -37.77 -25.44 26.92
N GLU A 691 -36.81 -25.65 27.83
CA GLU A 691 -36.39 -26.88 28.56
C GLU A 691 -35.60 -28.08 27.93
N GLN A 692 -34.42 -28.28 28.55
CA GLN A 692 -33.83 -29.49 29.15
C GLN A 692 -33.29 -30.65 28.28
N GLY A 693 -32.03 -31.03 28.54
CA GLY A 693 -31.52 -32.39 28.30
C GLY A 693 -30.00 -32.55 28.39
N ASN A 694 -29.51 -33.09 29.52
CA ASN A 694 -28.11 -33.44 29.82
C ASN A 694 -27.48 -34.47 28.87
N GLY A 695 -26.14 -34.45 28.78
CA GLY A 695 -25.35 -35.62 28.36
C GLY A 695 -23.87 -35.33 28.17
N GLU A 696 -23.07 -35.46 29.23
CA GLU A 696 -21.60 -35.60 29.17
C GLU A 696 -21.23 -36.91 28.45
N ASP A 697 -20.18 -36.89 27.62
CA ASP A 697 -19.29 -38.05 27.50
C ASP A 697 -17.85 -37.65 27.20
N GLN A 698 -16.93 -38.23 27.97
CA GLN A 698 -15.49 -38.07 27.89
C GLN A 698 -14.90 -39.27 27.14
N THR A 699 -14.06 -39.08 26.12
CA THR A 699 -13.09 -40.12 25.72
C THR A 699 -11.78 -39.56 25.15
N THR A 700 -10.75 -39.59 26.00
CA THR A 700 -9.39 -40.14 25.82
C THR A 700 -8.60 -39.91 24.51
N SER A 701 -7.50 -39.17 24.67
CA SER A 701 -6.36 -39.01 23.76
C SER A 701 -5.51 -40.28 23.61
N PRO A 702 -5.08 -40.68 22.40
CA PRO A 702 -4.05 -41.71 22.21
C PRO A 702 -2.63 -41.12 22.27
N GLN A 703 -1.75 -41.89 22.91
CA GLN A 703 -0.33 -41.65 23.14
C GLN A 703 0.52 -41.79 21.86
N ILE A 704 1.52 -40.93 21.72
CA ILE A 704 2.58 -40.98 20.70
C ILE A 704 3.70 -41.94 21.17
N PRO A 705 4.13 -42.93 20.35
CA PRO A 705 5.35 -43.67 20.62
C PRO A 705 6.49 -43.26 19.68
N GLY A 706 7.66 -43.00 20.29
CA GLY A 706 8.93 -43.50 19.77
C GLY A 706 9.85 -42.50 19.07
N SER A 707 10.86 -42.05 19.82
CA SER A 707 12.10 -41.43 19.37
C SER A 707 12.78 -42.17 18.21
N PHE A 708 13.19 -41.45 17.17
CA PHE A 708 14.15 -41.94 16.18
C PHE A 708 15.55 -41.41 16.46
N ASP A 709 16.49 -42.36 16.46
CA ASP A 709 17.92 -42.30 16.74
C ASP A 709 18.68 -41.51 15.64
N GLU A 710 19.40 -40.47 16.04
CA GLU A 710 20.29 -39.69 15.18
C GLU A 710 21.67 -40.35 15.11
N THR A 711 21.94 -41.12 14.05
CA THR A 711 23.33 -41.34 13.62
C THR A 711 23.50 -41.32 12.10
N THR A 712 24.35 -40.38 11.67
CA THR A 712 25.03 -40.26 10.36
C THR A 712 24.19 -39.97 9.12
N ARG A 713 23.80 -38.70 8.96
CA ARG A 713 23.64 -38.09 7.62
C ARG A 713 24.90 -37.26 7.32
N HIS A 714 25.54 -37.56 6.19
CA HIS A 714 26.55 -36.67 5.62
C HIS A 714 25.80 -35.52 4.93
N TYR A 715 26.13 -34.29 5.29
CA TYR A 715 25.61 -33.08 4.67
C TYR A 715 26.74 -32.46 3.86
N ASP A 716 26.49 -32.18 2.58
CA ASP A 716 27.54 -31.76 1.65
C ASP A 716 27.90 -30.28 1.80
N ASN A 717 27.06 -29.48 2.48
CA ASN A 717 27.32 -28.09 2.84
C ASN A 717 26.82 -27.77 4.26
N SER A 718 27.73 -27.48 5.19
CA SER A 718 27.40 -27.02 6.55
C SER A 718 27.90 -25.59 6.77
N PHE A 719 27.01 -24.68 7.17
CA PHE A 719 27.36 -23.34 7.63
C PHE A 719 27.28 -23.29 9.16
N SER A 720 28.35 -22.86 9.82
CA SER A 720 28.41 -22.76 11.28
C SER A 720 28.78 -21.34 11.71
N GLY A 721 27.96 -20.74 12.57
CA GLY A 721 28.23 -19.45 13.17
C GLY A 721 29.39 -19.45 14.17
N GLY A 722 29.80 -18.24 14.52
CA GLY A 722 30.70 -17.90 15.61
C GLY A 722 29.97 -17.86 16.96
N ASN A 723 30.23 -16.84 17.77
CA ASN A 723 29.62 -16.69 19.10
C ASN A 723 28.48 -15.65 19.06
N ALA A 724 27.34 -16.02 19.66
CA ALA A 724 26.17 -15.25 20.12
C ALA A 724 25.75 -13.98 19.34
N GLY A 725 24.58 -14.07 18.70
CA GLY A 725 23.81 -12.92 18.20
C GLY A 725 23.93 -12.70 16.69
N GLU A 726 24.24 -13.74 15.93
CA GLU A 726 24.46 -13.64 14.49
C GLU A 726 23.14 -13.88 13.72
N LYS A 727 22.90 -13.07 12.69
CA LYS A 727 21.89 -13.37 11.66
C LYS A 727 22.55 -14.28 10.62
N MET A 728 22.08 -15.50 10.48
CA MET A 728 22.61 -16.47 9.52
C MET A 728 21.55 -16.82 8.48
N LYS A 729 21.88 -16.65 7.19
CA LYS A 729 21.00 -16.92 6.04
C LYS A 729 21.59 -18.04 5.19
N GLY A 730 20.89 -19.16 5.09
CA GLY A 730 21.24 -20.26 4.19
C GLY A 730 20.61 -20.06 2.81
N GLY A 731 21.35 -20.32 1.73
CA GLY A 731 20.76 -20.43 0.39
C GLY A 731 20.10 -21.79 0.15
N ALA A 732 19.41 -21.97 -0.98
CA ALA A 732 18.64 -23.16 -1.35
C ALA A 732 19.42 -24.50 -1.42
N THR A 733 20.74 -24.49 -1.18
CA THR A 733 21.64 -25.66 -1.18
C THR A 733 22.27 -25.96 0.18
N ALA A 734 21.83 -25.29 1.24
CA ALA A 734 22.34 -25.48 2.60
C ALA A 734 21.55 -26.58 3.33
N ASP A 735 22.14 -27.77 3.47
CA ASP A 735 21.45 -28.90 4.11
C ASP A 735 21.48 -28.85 5.66
N ARG A 736 22.29 -27.95 6.24
CA ARG A 736 22.39 -27.72 7.70
C ARG A 736 22.95 -26.34 8.05
N ILE A 737 22.24 -25.62 8.95
CA ILE A 737 22.70 -24.38 9.62
C ILE A 737 22.79 -24.65 11.12
N ASP A 738 23.93 -24.34 11.75
CA ASP A 738 24.16 -24.60 13.18
C ASP A 738 24.48 -23.28 13.92
N GLY A 739 23.54 -22.85 14.76
CA GLY A 739 23.57 -21.59 15.52
C GLY A 739 24.64 -21.50 16.60
N LYS A 740 25.00 -22.65 17.20
CA LYS A 740 25.68 -22.70 18.52
C LYS A 740 24.96 -21.84 19.58
N GLY A 741 25.65 -21.40 20.63
CA GLY A 741 25.01 -20.82 21.81
C GLY A 741 24.79 -19.32 21.72
N GLY A 742 23.56 -18.88 22.00
CA GLY A 742 23.11 -17.48 21.95
C GLY A 742 21.66 -17.39 21.49
N ASP A 743 21.15 -16.16 21.32
CA ASP A 743 19.87 -15.88 20.66
C ASP A 743 20.12 -15.66 19.16
N ASP A 744 20.41 -16.73 18.43
CA ASP A 744 20.73 -16.65 17.01
C ASP A 744 19.44 -16.67 16.16
N LYS A 745 19.39 -15.83 15.12
CA LYS A 745 18.26 -15.75 14.19
C LYS A 745 18.60 -16.53 12.91
N LEU A 746 17.96 -17.68 12.75
CA LEU A 746 18.09 -18.54 11.57
C LEU A 746 16.99 -18.20 10.56
N LEU A 747 17.38 -17.77 9.36
CA LEU A 747 16.47 -17.51 8.26
C LEU A 747 16.70 -18.57 7.17
N GLY A 748 15.68 -19.39 6.92
CA GLY A 748 15.64 -20.37 5.83
C GLY A 748 14.65 -19.93 4.76
N HIS A 749 15.03 -20.09 3.49
CA HIS A 749 14.10 -20.03 2.36
C HIS A 749 13.40 -21.37 2.15
#